data_AF-A0A2S2NZC8-F1
#
_entry.id   AF-A0A2S2NZC8-F1
#
_cell.length_a   1.000
_cell.length_b   1.000
_cell.length_c   1.000
_cell.angle_alpha   90.00
_cell.angle_beta   90.00
_cell.angle_gamma   90.00
#
_symmetry.space_group_name_H-M   'P 1'
#
loop_
_entity.id
_entity.type
_entity.pdbx_description
1 polymer ?
#
loop_
_entity_poly.entity_id
_entity_poly.type
_entity_poly.pdbx_seq_one_letter_code
_entity_poly.pdbx_strand_id
1 'polypeptide(L)'
;PSIDPQFLLKQLSQLEAAWGEQTLTVEEEDWLADSFNVFLDYSMQLIRKYRKLFPPYHHTSMNRLEYILRCLSRLSLSKAYGKCCPFNKDIRGEIGNALRVGTNEWYEENRKFMATGQHDPETRLKGFVRLVTSVLIDLQKGVEHYNVLFENINGVFYYAAIYKQHEKLLSNDLSQEIAPICKKVKGADFGMDTPLSPTNSETGESLFELYLAVQEFIRYREHLNASDYQGLSAQCYYHWFEPALEKWLDLAKLKIVQRAKKALELSMLCQGEMIVKHSTSSNDVVTALCHMKEFWKHLAWPDLIQSYNFVLKLLDAMCEAVLFYAQLVHQRLKDSGFYDDVSAFKTSDEVCATLNDLEYVCRTIATMPDDLHLETVVSAVEATGEATADQCRADVTSLLDPVFNQYDTYSMLIVSRIAVRMQAPLKKCIFHLAWSPDTLPTTDAIVPLQEYLDSHLISLNMNLIPKNFHKVLNGVWEVTVYELGHQMDGGSGDTKMSGFYERLYEALELLVEFFHAEGNGLPPEILTGNVYRAVKQRLKLHKTDTNTLIELYYEDRLMEQQRVKEANYGVLSVRAYYHHDSLCVEVLKARDVIPLDPNGFSDPFVIVELLPKSMFPYSAEQYTDVKKKTLNPLFDECFEFAVSMDQCRHESAMILFTVMDHDVITSNDFAGESFLSLNSIPGVLAPLPHDINAIDRVDLILMHQQNKGHPILHTLDARHEDKVAQDFVKKQRVRTTNS
;
A
#
# COMPACT_ATOMS: atom_id res chain seq x y z
N PRO A 1 -61.96 49.42 -16.78
CA PRO A 1 -61.37 50.21 -15.67
C PRO A 1 -61.11 49.29 -14.46
N SER A 2 -59.86 48.89 -14.24
CA SER A 2 -59.58 48.02 -13.11
C SER A 2 -59.65 48.83 -11.81
N ILE A 3 -60.57 48.47 -10.93
CA ILE A 3 -60.71 49.05 -9.60
C ILE A 3 -59.37 48.90 -8.86
N ASP A 4 -58.93 49.97 -8.21
CA ASP A 4 -57.74 49.97 -7.37
C ASP A 4 -57.99 49.07 -6.14
N PRO A 5 -57.22 47.97 -5.95
CA PRO A 5 -57.39 47.08 -4.81
C PRO A 5 -57.19 47.78 -3.46
N GLN A 6 -56.38 48.85 -3.41
CA GLN A 6 -56.20 49.63 -2.18
C GLN A 6 -57.50 50.37 -1.79
N PHE A 7 -58.18 50.94 -2.79
CA PHE A 7 -59.50 51.56 -2.57
C PHE A 7 -60.54 50.51 -2.16
N LEU A 8 -60.55 49.35 -2.80
CA LEU A 8 -61.46 48.25 -2.47
C LEU A 8 -61.26 47.75 -1.03
N LEU A 9 -60.01 47.60 -0.59
CA LEU A 9 -59.69 47.21 0.79
C LEU A 9 -60.28 48.19 1.82
N LYS A 10 -60.21 49.49 1.52
CA LYS A 10 -60.82 50.54 2.35
C LYS A 10 -62.34 50.41 2.40
N GLN A 11 -62.99 50.18 1.24
CA GLN A 11 -64.44 49.99 1.18
C GLN A 11 -64.89 48.74 1.95
N LEU A 12 -64.19 47.61 1.80
CA LEU A 12 -64.47 46.39 2.56
C LEU A 12 -64.35 46.61 4.08
N SER A 13 -63.35 47.37 4.51
CA SER A 13 -63.15 47.70 5.93
C SER A 13 -64.27 48.60 6.47
N GLN A 14 -64.74 49.55 5.67
CA GLN A 14 -65.86 50.42 6.04
C GLN A 14 -67.18 49.66 6.09
N LEU A 15 -67.43 48.78 5.12
CA LEU A 15 -68.60 47.89 5.11
C LEU A 15 -68.64 47.03 6.38
N GLU A 16 -67.52 46.41 6.74
CA GLU A 16 -67.44 45.57 7.94
C GLU A 16 -67.65 46.39 9.23
N ALA A 17 -67.14 47.62 9.30
CA ALA A 17 -67.33 48.50 10.45
C ALA A 17 -68.79 48.92 10.64
N ALA A 18 -69.51 49.16 9.55
CA ALA A 18 -70.94 49.50 9.55
C ALA A 18 -71.85 48.25 9.65
N TRP A 19 -71.29 47.04 9.61
CA TRP A 19 -72.08 45.81 9.52
C TRP A 19 -72.84 45.53 10.82
N GLY A 20 -74.17 45.52 10.73
CA GLY A 20 -75.08 45.35 11.86
C GLY A 20 -75.69 46.64 12.40
N GLU A 21 -75.32 47.81 11.87
CA GLU A 21 -75.98 49.09 12.19
C GLU A 21 -77.34 49.25 11.46
N GLN A 22 -77.53 48.54 10.34
CA GLN A 22 -78.75 48.53 9.53
C GLN A 22 -79.08 47.11 9.04
N THR A 23 -80.35 46.80 8.83
CA THR A 23 -80.82 45.52 8.27
C THR A 23 -81.02 45.66 6.77
N LEU A 24 -80.29 44.85 5.99
CA LEU A 24 -80.47 44.73 4.54
C LEU A 24 -81.75 43.97 4.19
N THR A 25 -82.35 44.31 3.05
CA THR A 25 -83.40 43.50 2.41
C THR A 25 -82.80 42.26 1.74
N VAL A 26 -83.65 41.27 1.42
CA VAL A 26 -83.20 40.04 0.73
C VAL A 26 -82.57 40.35 -0.62
N GLU A 27 -83.14 41.27 -1.40
CA GLU A 27 -82.56 41.69 -2.69
C GLU A 27 -81.19 42.35 -2.55
N GLU A 28 -81.00 43.16 -1.50
CA GLU A 28 -79.69 43.79 -1.22
C GLU A 28 -78.65 42.79 -0.74
N GLU A 29 -79.06 41.78 0.06
CA GLU A 29 -78.20 40.67 0.45
C GLU A 29 -77.77 39.83 -0.77
N ASP A 30 -78.69 39.57 -1.70
CA ASP A 30 -78.40 38.85 -2.95
C ASP A 30 -77.44 39.65 -3.85
N TRP A 31 -77.66 40.95 -4.04
CA TRP A 31 -76.75 41.81 -4.82
C TRP A 31 -75.35 41.87 -4.20
N LEU A 32 -75.27 41.92 -2.87
CA LEU A 32 -73.99 41.93 -2.17
C LEU A 32 -73.27 40.57 -2.29
N ALA A 33 -74.01 39.46 -2.20
CA ALA A 33 -73.50 38.12 -2.44
C ALA A 33 -72.93 37.96 -3.86
N ASP A 34 -73.67 38.42 -4.87
CA ASP A 34 -73.21 38.42 -6.27
C ASP A 34 -71.93 39.24 -6.44
N SER A 35 -71.86 40.43 -5.83
CA SER A 35 -70.66 41.28 -5.89
C SER A 35 -69.44 40.60 -5.26
N PHE A 36 -69.62 39.94 -4.11
CA PHE A 36 -68.54 39.19 -3.46
C PHE A 36 -68.06 38.02 -4.31
N ASN A 37 -68.97 37.23 -4.89
CA ASN A 37 -68.61 36.10 -5.75
C ASN A 37 -67.89 36.57 -7.02
N VAL A 38 -68.37 37.63 -7.68
CA VAL A 38 -67.70 38.22 -8.85
C VAL A 38 -66.29 38.68 -8.50
N PHE A 39 -66.11 39.33 -7.35
CA PHE A 39 -64.78 39.76 -6.90
C PHE A 39 -63.86 38.56 -6.58
N LEU A 40 -64.39 37.54 -5.92
CA LEU A 40 -63.65 36.32 -5.60
C LEU A 40 -63.19 35.61 -6.88
N ASP A 41 -64.09 35.36 -7.82
CA ASP A 41 -63.80 34.72 -9.10
C ASP A 41 -62.77 35.50 -9.89
N TYR A 42 -62.93 36.82 -9.98
CA TYR A 42 -61.98 37.71 -10.64
C TYR A 42 -60.59 37.62 -9.99
N SER A 43 -60.54 37.64 -8.66
CA SER A 43 -59.28 37.54 -7.91
C SER A 43 -58.60 36.18 -8.11
N MET A 44 -59.36 35.08 -8.14
CA MET A 44 -58.81 33.75 -8.43
C MET A 44 -58.25 33.66 -9.85
N GLN A 45 -58.88 34.28 -10.85
CA GLN A 45 -58.33 34.35 -12.21
C GLN A 45 -57.02 35.13 -12.28
N LEU A 46 -56.88 36.21 -11.50
CA LEU A 46 -55.64 36.96 -11.40
C LEU A 46 -54.54 36.14 -10.69
N ILE A 47 -54.87 35.49 -9.57
CA ILE A 47 -53.94 34.63 -8.82
C ILE A 47 -53.49 33.45 -9.69
N ARG A 48 -54.38 32.83 -10.47
CA ARG A 48 -54.02 31.76 -11.42
C ARG A 48 -52.94 32.19 -12.43
N LYS A 49 -52.91 33.48 -12.80
CA LYS A 49 -51.96 34.05 -13.76
C LYS A 49 -50.89 34.95 -13.11
N TYR A 50 -50.67 34.81 -11.80
CA TYR A 50 -49.83 35.74 -11.04
C TYR A 50 -48.42 35.91 -11.61
N ARG A 51 -47.79 34.83 -12.10
CA ARG A 51 -46.44 34.86 -12.70
C ARG A 51 -46.31 35.86 -13.85
N LYS A 52 -47.36 36.01 -14.64
CA LYS A 52 -47.41 36.91 -15.81
C LYS A 52 -47.87 38.31 -15.43
N LEU A 53 -48.84 38.41 -14.52
CA LEU A 53 -49.51 39.67 -14.19
C LEU A 53 -48.78 40.48 -13.10
N PHE A 54 -48.06 39.79 -12.21
CA PHE A 54 -47.40 40.36 -11.05
C PHE A 54 -45.94 39.88 -10.97
N PRO A 55 -45.09 40.20 -11.95
CA PRO A 55 -43.69 39.77 -11.93
C PRO A 55 -42.94 40.39 -10.73
N PRO A 56 -42.02 39.64 -10.09
CA PRO A 56 -41.48 39.99 -8.78
C PRO A 56 -40.64 41.28 -8.78
N TYR A 57 -39.97 41.56 -9.90
CA TYR A 57 -39.13 42.76 -10.06
C TYR A 57 -39.90 44.03 -10.41
N HIS A 58 -41.23 43.94 -10.56
CA HIS A 58 -42.07 45.10 -10.86
C HIS A 58 -42.91 45.49 -9.65
N HIS A 59 -42.38 46.43 -8.86
CA HIS A 59 -42.95 46.82 -7.55
C HIS A 59 -44.43 47.19 -7.60
N THR A 60 -44.86 47.97 -8.60
CA THR A 60 -46.26 48.42 -8.69
C THR A 60 -47.25 47.27 -8.84
N SER A 61 -46.89 46.23 -9.62
CA SER A 61 -47.74 45.06 -9.78
C SER A 61 -47.68 44.13 -8.58
N MET A 62 -46.52 44.01 -7.92
CA MET A 62 -46.39 43.24 -6.67
C MET A 62 -47.21 43.86 -5.53
N ASN A 63 -47.17 45.20 -5.37
CA ASN A 63 -48.02 45.91 -4.42
C ASN A 63 -49.51 45.67 -4.75
N ARG A 64 -49.87 45.64 -6.03
CA ARG A 64 -51.23 45.34 -6.45
C ARG A 64 -51.67 43.92 -6.05
N LEU A 65 -50.80 42.92 -6.24
CA LEU A 65 -51.05 41.55 -5.76
C LEU A 65 -51.22 41.53 -4.24
N GLU A 66 -50.34 42.22 -3.50
CA GLU A 66 -50.42 42.32 -2.05
C GLU A 66 -51.77 42.88 -1.58
N TYR A 67 -52.25 43.97 -2.19
CA TYR A 67 -53.56 44.53 -1.85
C TYR A 67 -54.72 43.60 -2.22
N ILE A 68 -54.64 42.87 -3.34
CA ILE A 68 -55.64 41.84 -3.69
C ILE A 68 -55.69 40.75 -2.60
N LEU A 69 -54.53 40.26 -2.18
CA LEU A 69 -54.41 39.26 -1.11
C LEU A 69 -54.96 39.77 0.23
N ARG A 70 -54.69 41.05 0.57
CA ARG A 70 -55.25 41.71 1.76
C ARG A 70 -56.78 41.85 1.67
N CYS A 71 -57.33 42.18 0.51
CA CYS A 71 -58.79 42.19 0.30
C CYS A 71 -59.40 40.81 0.55
N LEU A 72 -58.81 39.76 0.00
CA LEU A 72 -59.25 38.38 0.19
C LEU A 72 -59.15 37.94 1.67
N SER A 73 -58.06 38.33 2.35
CA SER A 73 -57.88 38.09 3.78
C SER A 73 -58.97 38.77 4.61
N ARG A 74 -59.28 40.04 4.32
CA ARG A 74 -60.39 40.75 4.97
C ARG A 74 -61.75 40.12 4.66
N LEU A 75 -61.99 39.72 3.42
CA LEU A 75 -63.23 39.06 3.03
C LEU A 75 -63.43 37.74 3.79
N SER A 76 -62.35 36.97 4.01
CA SER A 76 -62.42 35.71 4.76
C SER A 76 -62.80 35.88 6.24
N LEU A 77 -62.56 37.07 6.81
CA LEU A 77 -62.88 37.41 8.19
C LEU A 77 -64.20 38.20 8.31
N SER A 78 -64.82 38.56 7.19
CA SER A 78 -65.98 39.45 7.15
C SER A 78 -67.25 38.73 7.60
N LYS A 79 -67.97 39.33 8.55
CA LYS A 79 -69.30 38.88 8.96
C LYS A 79 -70.31 39.06 7.84
N ALA A 80 -70.15 40.12 7.04
CA ALA A 80 -70.99 40.37 5.86
C ALA A 80 -70.89 39.23 4.86
N TYR A 81 -69.67 38.86 4.50
CA TYR A 81 -69.41 37.76 3.60
C TYR A 81 -69.94 36.43 4.14
N GLY A 82 -69.69 36.13 5.42
CA GLY A 82 -70.19 34.90 6.04
C GLY A 82 -71.72 34.77 6.07
N LYS A 83 -72.44 35.90 6.15
CA LYS A 83 -73.91 35.92 6.11
C LYS A 83 -74.46 35.81 4.68
N CYS A 84 -73.93 36.60 3.75
CA CYS A 84 -74.42 36.65 2.36
C CYS A 84 -73.94 35.45 1.51
N CYS A 85 -72.79 34.85 1.83
CA CYS A 85 -72.19 33.74 1.08
C CYS A 85 -71.95 32.50 1.97
N PRO A 86 -73.00 31.89 2.56
CA PRO A 86 -72.85 30.87 3.60
C PRO A 86 -72.25 29.55 3.11
N PHE A 87 -72.16 29.30 1.80
CA PHE A 87 -71.57 28.08 1.23
C PHE A 87 -70.12 28.27 0.76
N ASN A 88 -69.60 29.50 0.74
CA ASN A 88 -68.30 29.84 0.17
C ASN A 88 -67.30 30.22 1.28
N LYS A 89 -66.95 29.25 2.14
CA LYS A 89 -66.30 29.54 3.43
C LYS A 89 -64.77 29.47 3.44
N ASP A 90 -64.13 28.88 2.44
CA ASP A 90 -62.68 28.63 2.45
C ASP A 90 -61.93 29.33 1.31
N ILE A 91 -61.83 30.65 1.43
CA ILE A 91 -61.02 31.47 0.51
C ILE A 91 -59.55 31.01 0.47
N ARG A 92 -59.02 30.51 1.59
CA ARG A 92 -57.64 30.01 1.66
C ARG A 92 -57.47 28.78 0.76
N GLY A 93 -58.42 27.84 0.81
CA GLY A 93 -58.48 26.68 -0.07
C GLY A 93 -58.60 27.07 -1.55
N GLU A 94 -59.43 28.05 -1.88
CA GLU A 94 -59.58 28.57 -3.25
C GLU A 94 -58.30 29.20 -3.79
N ILE A 95 -57.59 30.01 -2.99
CA ILE A 95 -56.28 30.57 -3.36
C ILE A 95 -55.30 29.42 -3.66
N GLY A 96 -55.22 28.42 -2.77
CA GLY A 96 -54.37 27.24 -2.97
C GLY A 96 -54.73 26.44 -4.22
N ASN A 97 -56.02 26.34 -4.57
CA ASN A 97 -56.48 25.71 -5.81
C ASN A 97 -56.08 26.53 -7.04
N ALA A 98 -56.32 27.84 -7.04
CA ALA A 98 -55.96 28.74 -8.13
C ALA A 98 -54.45 28.70 -8.44
N LEU A 99 -53.61 28.65 -7.40
CA LEU A 99 -52.16 28.51 -7.53
C LEU A 99 -51.75 27.16 -8.18
N ARG A 100 -52.36 26.04 -7.77
CA ARG A 100 -52.09 24.72 -8.35
C ARG A 100 -52.51 24.65 -9.81
N VAL A 101 -53.72 25.12 -10.13
CA VAL A 101 -54.23 25.15 -11.50
C VAL A 101 -53.35 26.06 -12.37
N GLY A 102 -53.01 27.25 -11.90
CA GLY A 102 -52.13 28.18 -12.63
C GLY A 102 -50.72 27.63 -12.85
N THR A 103 -50.21 26.82 -11.91
CA THR A 103 -48.93 26.12 -12.05
C THR A 103 -48.99 25.02 -13.10
N ASN A 104 -50.07 24.24 -13.12
CA ASN A 104 -50.30 23.24 -14.17
C ASN A 104 -50.35 23.88 -15.57
N GLU A 105 -51.08 24.98 -15.73
CA GLU A 105 -51.13 25.70 -17.01
C GLU A 105 -49.78 26.26 -17.44
N TRP A 106 -49.06 26.88 -16.51
CA TRP A 106 -47.72 27.41 -16.78
C TRP A 106 -46.75 26.28 -17.18
N TYR A 107 -46.81 25.13 -16.50
CA TYR A 107 -45.98 23.97 -16.83
C TYR A 107 -46.30 23.46 -18.23
N GLU A 108 -47.57 23.26 -18.57
CA GLU A 108 -48.01 22.81 -19.90
C GLU A 108 -47.62 23.79 -21.01
N GLU A 109 -47.67 25.10 -20.76
CA GLU A 109 -47.15 26.11 -21.70
C GLU A 109 -45.64 25.94 -21.95
N ASN A 110 -44.84 25.76 -20.91
CA ASN A 110 -43.40 25.55 -21.03
C ASN A 110 -43.07 24.20 -21.69
N ARG A 111 -43.87 23.17 -21.39
CA ARG A 111 -43.78 21.86 -22.01
C ARG A 111 -44.11 21.90 -23.50
N LYS A 112 -45.01 22.75 -23.99
CA LYS A 112 -45.32 22.81 -25.44
C LYS A 112 -44.12 23.15 -26.31
N PHE A 113 -43.16 23.92 -25.81
CA PHE A 113 -41.92 24.22 -26.52
C PHE A 113 -40.99 22.99 -26.70
N MET A 114 -41.31 21.88 -26.01
CA MET A 114 -40.67 20.57 -26.14
C MET A 114 -41.22 19.73 -27.30
N ALA A 115 -42.48 19.93 -27.65
CA ALA A 115 -43.23 19.03 -28.54
C ALA A 115 -42.75 19.10 -30.01
N THR A 116 -41.86 20.02 -30.35
CA THR A 116 -41.35 20.22 -31.72
C THR A 116 -40.25 19.23 -32.12
N GLY A 117 -39.71 18.42 -31.19
CA GLY A 117 -38.56 17.52 -31.41
C GLY A 117 -38.82 16.03 -31.19
N GLN A 118 -40.07 15.56 -31.30
CA GLN A 118 -40.52 14.22 -30.81
C GLN A 118 -39.72 13.00 -31.30
N HIS A 119 -39.06 13.06 -32.45
CA HIS A 119 -38.38 11.90 -33.04
C HIS A 119 -36.92 11.73 -32.63
N ASP A 120 -36.25 12.80 -32.17
CA ASP A 120 -34.84 12.78 -31.82
C ASP A 120 -34.64 12.69 -30.29
N PRO A 121 -33.95 11.68 -29.76
CA PRO A 121 -33.70 11.56 -28.31
C PRO A 121 -32.90 12.75 -27.76
N GLU A 122 -31.95 13.29 -28.51
CA GLU A 122 -31.08 14.37 -28.04
C GLU A 122 -31.82 15.69 -27.84
N THR A 123 -32.59 16.10 -28.85
CA THR A 123 -33.44 17.29 -28.77
C THR A 123 -34.46 17.17 -27.64
N ARG A 124 -34.98 15.95 -27.38
CA ARG A 124 -35.88 15.70 -26.25
C ARG A 124 -35.18 15.86 -24.90
N LEU A 125 -33.99 15.29 -24.72
CA LEU A 125 -33.21 15.45 -23.48
C LEU A 125 -32.86 16.91 -23.21
N LYS A 126 -32.27 17.62 -24.19
CA LYS A 126 -31.95 19.05 -24.08
C LYS A 126 -33.16 19.90 -23.72
N GLY A 127 -34.31 19.54 -24.26
CA GLY A 127 -35.52 20.23 -23.88
C GLY A 127 -35.95 19.93 -22.42
N PHE A 128 -35.83 18.68 -21.94
CA PHE A 128 -36.17 18.35 -20.56
C PHE A 128 -35.26 19.10 -19.59
N VAL A 129 -33.98 19.24 -19.93
CA VAL A 129 -33.05 20.11 -19.20
C VAL A 129 -33.61 21.53 -19.12
N ARG A 130 -34.01 22.13 -20.25
CA ARG A 130 -34.60 23.49 -20.27
C ARG A 130 -35.89 23.59 -19.44
N LEU A 131 -36.74 22.56 -19.46
CA LEU A 131 -37.96 22.51 -18.69
C LEU A 131 -37.68 22.48 -17.18
N VAL A 132 -36.80 21.59 -16.74
CA VAL A 132 -36.38 21.49 -15.33
C VAL A 132 -35.71 22.79 -14.88
N THR A 133 -34.82 23.37 -15.70
CA THR A 133 -34.20 24.67 -15.43
C THR A 133 -35.24 25.79 -15.30
N SER A 134 -36.28 25.78 -16.15
CA SER A 134 -37.37 26.77 -16.06
C SER A 134 -38.17 26.61 -14.76
N VAL A 135 -38.42 25.37 -14.32
CA VAL A 135 -39.07 25.07 -13.04
C VAL A 135 -38.19 25.51 -11.86
N LEU A 136 -36.88 25.27 -11.90
CA LEU A 136 -35.93 25.73 -10.89
C LEU A 136 -35.97 27.26 -10.73
N ILE A 137 -35.94 28.00 -11.84
CA ILE A 137 -36.06 29.46 -11.84
C ILE A 137 -37.41 29.91 -11.25
N ASP A 138 -38.50 29.18 -11.54
CA ASP A 138 -39.83 29.47 -10.98
C ASP A 138 -39.88 29.25 -9.46
N LEU A 139 -39.30 28.13 -9.00
CA LEU A 139 -39.21 27.81 -7.57
C LEU A 139 -38.36 28.83 -6.82
N GLN A 140 -37.22 29.22 -7.37
CA GLN A 140 -36.35 30.24 -6.77
C GLN A 140 -37.10 31.56 -6.58
N LYS A 141 -37.75 32.07 -7.63
CA LYS A 141 -38.60 33.28 -7.53
C LYS A 141 -39.75 33.08 -6.53
N GLY A 142 -40.29 31.86 -6.46
CA GLY A 142 -41.29 31.44 -5.51
C GLY A 142 -40.86 31.64 -4.06
N VAL A 143 -39.69 31.13 -3.69
CA VAL A 143 -39.10 31.26 -2.35
C VAL A 143 -38.82 32.73 -2.03
N GLU A 144 -38.13 33.43 -2.93
CA GLU A 144 -37.60 34.78 -2.68
C GLU A 144 -38.70 35.85 -2.56
N HIS A 145 -39.81 35.71 -3.29
CA HIS A 145 -40.77 36.82 -3.44
C HIS A 145 -42.21 36.46 -3.09
N TYR A 146 -42.70 35.29 -3.51
CA TYR A 146 -44.13 34.98 -3.41
C TYR A 146 -44.49 34.28 -2.12
N ASN A 147 -43.65 33.38 -1.61
CA ASN A 147 -43.99 32.57 -0.44
C ASN A 147 -44.39 33.43 0.77
N VAL A 148 -43.56 34.42 1.09
CA VAL A 148 -43.77 35.36 2.20
C VAL A 148 -45.11 36.10 2.08
N LEU A 149 -45.51 36.51 0.86
CA LEU A 149 -46.75 37.25 0.64
C LEU A 149 -47.99 36.38 0.92
N PHE A 150 -48.05 35.20 0.30
CA PHE A 150 -49.20 34.32 0.44
C PHE A 150 -49.33 33.73 1.86
N GLU A 151 -48.20 33.40 2.47
CA GLU A 151 -48.15 32.82 3.80
C GLU A 151 -48.51 33.86 4.87
N ASN A 152 -47.93 35.05 4.83
CA ASN A 152 -48.19 36.08 5.86
C ASN A 152 -49.58 36.71 5.75
N ILE A 153 -50.14 36.86 4.54
CA ILE A 153 -51.41 37.59 4.35
C ILE A 153 -52.63 36.68 4.45
N ASN A 154 -52.55 35.48 3.87
CA ASN A 154 -53.68 34.55 3.78
C ASN A 154 -53.42 33.21 4.49
N GLY A 155 -52.24 32.99 5.07
CA GLY A 155 -51.86 31.71 5.66
C GLY A 155 -51.69 30.59 4.63
N VAL A 156 -51.56 30.89 3.34
CA VAL A 156 -51.45 29.85 2.29
C VAL A 156 -50.00 29.38 2.20
N PHE A 157 -49.78 28.06 2.35
CA PHE A 157 -48.47 27.43 2.16
C PHE A 157 -48.11 27.39 0.66
N TYR A 158 -47.78 28.55 0.11
CA TYR A 158 -47.54 28.73 -1.32
C TYR A 158 -46.44 27.80 -1.83
N TYR A 159 -45.28 27.79 -1.19
CA TYR A 159 -44.14 27.04 -1.71
C TYR A 159 -44.45 25.53 -1.77
N ALA A 160 -45.07 24.98 -0.74
CA ALA A 160 -45.50 23.59 -0.71
C ALA A 160 -46.51 23.25 -1.83
N ALA A 161 -47.47 24.13 -2.10
CA ALA A 161 -48.45 23.93 -3.16
C ALA A 161 -47.80 23.94 -4.56
N ILE A 162 -46.86 24.84 -4.81
CA ILE A 162 -46.18 24.99 -6.10
C ILE A 162 -45.19 23.85 -6.32
N TYR A 163 -44.34 23.55 -5.33
CA TYR A 163 -43.34 22.49 -5.42
C TYR A 163 -43.98 21.12 -5.67
N LYS A 164 -44.98 20.74 -4.86
CA LYS A 164 -45.67 19.45 -5.02
C LYS A 164 -46.36 19.32 -6.38
N GLN A 165 -46.89 20.42 -6.93
CA GLN A 165 -47.51 20.40 -8.24
C GLN A 165 -46.47 20.22 -9.35
N HIS A 166 -45.35 20.94 -9.30
CA HIS A 166 -44.24 20.77 -10.25
C HIS A 166 -43.61 19.37 -10.16
N GLU A 167 -43.39 18.86 -8.95
CA GLU A 167 -42.82 17.53 -8.71
C GLU A 167 -43.70 16.45 -9.33
N LYS A 168 -45.01 16.49 -9.08
CA LYS A 168 -45.97 15.56 -9.69
C LYS A 168 -45.91 15.58 -11.22
N LEU A 169 -45.83 16.78 -11.82
CA LEU A 169 -45.83 16.93 -13.28
C LEU A 169 -44.51 16.46 -13.90
N LEU A 170 -43.38 16.89 -13.35
CA LEU A 170 -42.05 16.46 -13.77
C LEU A 170 -41.87 14.95 -13.61
N SER A 171 -42.27 14.38 -12.47
CA SER A 171 -42.14 12.94 -12.23
C SER A 171 -42.93 12.12 -13.25
N ASN A 172 -44.14 12.56 -13.61
CA ASN A 172 -44.95 11.86 -14.61
C ASN A 172 -44.31 11.88 -16.00
N ASP A 173 -43.77 13.02 -16.41
CA ASP A 173 -43.16 13.17 -17.74
C ASP A 173 -41.81 12.43 -17.83
N LEU A 174 -40.96 12.60 -16.82
CA LEU A 174 -39.60 12.08 -16.83
C LEU A 174 -39.55 10.56 -16.63
N SER A 175 -40.35 10.02 -15.70
CA SER A 175 -40.36 8.57 -15.43
C SER A 175 -40.78 7.72 -16.63
N GLN A 176 -41.64 8.26 -17.51
CA GLN A 176 -42.11 7.56 -18.71
C GLN A 176 -41.13 7.64 -19.88
N GLU A 177 -40.36 8.72 -19.99
CA GLU A 177 -39.51 9.00 -21.16
C GLU A 177 -38.04 8.62 -20.97
N ILE A 178 -37.48 8.77 -19.76
CA ILE A 178 -36.04 8.58 -19.53
C ILE A 178 -35.65 7.10 -19.70
N ALA A 179 -36.35 6.17 -19.04
CA ALA A 179 -35.97 4.76 -19.07
C ALA A 179 -35.96 4.15 -20.50
N PRO A 180 -36.92 4.44 -21.40
CA PRO A 180 -36.84 4.06 -22.81
C PRO A 180 -35.65 4.68 -23.56
N ILE A 181 -35.30 5.94 -23.28
CA ILE A 181 -34.14 6.60 -23.89
C ILE A 181 -32.85 5.92 -23.43
N CYS A 182 -32.68 5.69 -22.11
CA CYS A 182 -31.54 4.97 -21.53
C CYS A 182 -31.35 3.59 -22.17
N LYS A 183 -32.45 2.86 -22.43
CA LYS A 183 -32.40 1.55 -23.10
C LYS A 183 -31.94 1.64 -24.56
N LYS A 184 -32.29 2.71 -25.28
CA LYS A 184 -31.95 2.92 -26.70
C LYS A 184 -30.53 3.42 -26.94
N VAL A 185 -29.90 4.08 -25.96
CA VAL A 185 -28.47 4.41 -26.01
C VAL A 185 -27.68 3.10 -26.13
N LYS A 186 -27.07 2.79 -27.30
CA LYS A 186 -26.34 1.52 -27.45
C LYS A 186 -24.96 1.64 -26.80
N GLY A 187 -24.50 0.57 -26.18
CA GLY A 187 -23.14 0.49 -25.61
C GLY A 187 -22.00 0.54 -26.65
N ALA A 188 -22.30 0.53 -27.95
CA ALA A 188 -21.30 0.60 -29.03
C ALA A 188 -21.14 2.01 -29.64
N ASP A 189 -21.87 3.02 -29.15
CA ASP A 189 -21.97 4.37 -29.74
C ASP A 189 -20.88 5.36 -29.27
N PHE A 190 -19.75 4.84 -28.76
CA PHE A 190 -18.55 5.61 -28.44
C PHE A 190 -17.25 4.92 -28.90
N GLY A 191 -17.31 3.95 -29.82
CA GLY A 191 -16.13 3.29 -30.39
C GLY A 191 -15.70 3.90 -31.73
N MET A 192 -14.55 3.60 -32.33
CA MET A 192 -13.26 3.15 -31.82
C MET A 192 -12.19 3.27 -32.92
N ASP A 193 -12.59 3.36 -34.19
CA ASP A 193 -11.75 3.74 -35.35
C ASP A 193 -12.61 4.23 -36.55
N THR A 194 -13.85 4.62 -36.29
CA THR A 194 -14.75 5.28 -37.24
C THR A 194 -14.97 6.72 -36.79
N PRO A 195 -15.08 7.70 -37.70
CA PRO A 195 -15.42 9.07 -37.31
C PRO A 195 -16.71 8.99 -36.48
N LEU A 196 -16.66 9.45 -35.23
CA LEU A 196 -17.83 9.58 -34.38
C LEU A 196 -18.96 10.19 -35.21
N SER A 197 -20.11 9.52 -35.31
CA SER A 197 -21.32 10.27 -35.61
C SER A 197 -21.50 11.21 -34.41
N PRO A 198 -21.47 12.55 -34.58
CA PRO A 198 -21.55 13.51 -33.48
C PRO A 198 -22.79 13.27 -32.60
N THR A 199 -23.83 12.70 -33.19
CA THR A 199 -25.18 12.58 -32.63
C THR A 199 -25.29 11.72 -31.37
N ASN A 200 -24.49 10.66 -31.20
CA ASN A 200 -24.71 9.69 -30.12
C ASN A 200 -23.87 9.96 -28.85
N SER A 201 -22.75 10.69 -28.99
CA SER A 201 -21.96 11.16 -27.84
C SER A 201 -22.69 12.25 -27.05
N GLU A 202 -23.36 13.15 -27.77
CA GLU A 202 -24.16 14.22 -27.19
C GLU A 202 -25.32 13.68 -26.33
N THR A 203 -25.91 12.54 -26.71
CA THR A 203 -27.02 11.90 -25.97
C THR A 203 -26.64 11.44 -24.57
N GLY A 204 -25.40 10.97 -24.36
CA GLY A 204 -24.92 10.61 -23.03
C GLY A 204 -24.71 11.84 -22.14
N GLU A 205 -24.12 12.90 -22.69
CA GLU A 205 -23.86 14.15 -21.98
C GLU A 205 -25.16 14.83 -21.56
N SER A 206 -26.10 15.00 -22.49
CA SER A 206 -27.43 15.57 -22.23
C SER A 206 -28.23 14.77 -21.20
N LEU A 207 -28.03 13.45 -21.12
CA LEU A 207 -28.69 12.61 -20.13
C LEU A 207 -28.18 12.87 -18.70
N PHE A 208 -26.86 12.96 -18.52
CA PHE A 208 -26.31 13.27 -17.20
C PHE A 208 -26.47 14.76 -16.84
N GLU A 209 -26.51 15.67 -17.82
CA GLU A 209 -26.96 17.05 -17.58
C GLU A 209 -28.39 17.09 -17.03
N LEU A 210 -29.31 16.28 -17.60
CA LEU A 210 -30.66 16.14 -17.08
C LEU A 210 -30.69 15.53 -15.68
N TYR A 211 -29.86 14.50 -15.41
CA TYR A 211 -29.72 13.94 -14.07
C TYR A 211 -29.35 15.02 -13.03
N LEU A 212 -28.33 15.83 -13.33
CA LEU A 212 -27.86 16.89 -12.43
C LEU A 212 -28.93 17.99 -12.26
N ALA A 213 -29.65 18.35 -13.32
CA ALA A 213 -30.75 19.31 -13.24
C ALA A 213 -31.90 18.78 -12.35
N VAL A 214 -32.25 17.50 -12.48
CA VAL A 214 -33.28 16.86 -11.64
C VAL A 214 -32.80 16.75 -10.19
N GLN A 215 -31.54 16.37 -9.97
CA GLN A 215 -30.94 16.34 -8.63
C GLN A 215 -31.02 17.70 -7.94
N GLU A 216 -30.70 18.79 -8.66
CA GLU A 216 -30.84 20.14 -8.14
C GLU A 216 -32.31 20.48 -7.84
N PHE A 217 -33.26 20.10 -8.71
CA PHE A 217 -34.69 20.26 -8.43
C PHE A 217 -35.15 19.53 -7.17
N ILE A 218 -34.64 18.32 -6.93
CA ILE A 218 -34.93 17.56 -5.72
C ILE A 218 -34.32 18.24 -4.49
N ARG A 219 -33.14 18.86 -4.61
CA ARG A 219 -32.51 19.61 -3.50
C ARG A 219 -33.39 20.74 -2.98
N TYR A 220 -34.11 21.43 -3.87
CA TYR A 220 -35.04 22.51 -3.49
C TYR A 220 -36.15 22.08 -2.52
N ARG A 221 -36.42 20.78 -2.34
CA ARG A 221 -37.34 20.28 -1.30
C ARG A 221 -36.93 20.69 0.12
N GLU A 222 -35.68 21.07 0.36
CA GLU A 222 -35.19 21.56 1.66
C GLU A 222 -35.96 22.79 2.18
N HIS A 223 -36.65 23.51 1.29
CA HIS A 223 -37.52 24.64 1.63
C HIS A 223 -38.93 24.20 2.07
N LEU A 224 -39.24 22.90 2.03
CA LEU A 224 -40.49 22.33 2.55
C LEU A 224 -40.38 21.96 4.03
N ASN A 225 -41.51 21.90 4.72
CA ASN A 225 -41.57 21.29 6.04
C ASN A 225 -41.40 19.77 5.95
N ALA A 226 -40.81 19.14 6.98
CA ALA A 226 -40.58 17.69 6.97
C ALA A 226 -41.86 16.85 6.75
N SER A 227 -43.02 17.32 7.24
CA SER A 227 -44.31 16.66 7.03
C SER A 227 -44.75 16.64 5.56
N ASP A 228 -44.23 17.55 4.73
CA ASP A 228 -44.58 17.69 3.32
C ASP A 228 -43.78 16.77 2.40
N TYR A 229 -42.80 16.05 2.95
CA TYR A 229 -41.97 15.12 2.17
C TYR A 229 -42.75 13.86 1.80
N GLN A 230 -43.74 13.49 2.61
CA GLN A 230 -44.54 12.30 2.39
C GLN A 230 -45.38 12.42 1.11
N GLY A 231 -45.21 11.46 0.19
CA GLY A 231 -45.99 11.38 -1.06
C GLY A 231 -45.35 12.04 -2.29
N LEU A 232 -44.12 12.54 -2.20
CA LEU A 232 -43.34 12.97 -3.38
C LEU A 232 -42.85 11.73 -4.15
N SER A 233 -43.17 11.65 -5.43
CA SER A 233 -42.87 10.48 -6.29
C SER A 233 -41.45 10.44 -6.86
N ALA A 234 -40.81 11.60 -7.02
CA ALA A 234 -39.49 11.77 -7.60
C ALA A 234 -38.36 11.56 -6.57
N GLN A 235 -38.67 11.07 -5.36
CA GLN A 235 -37.64 10.79 -4.35
C GLN A 235 -36.61 9.75 -4.84
N CYS A 236 -37.05 8.80 -5.67
CA CYS A 236 -36.20 7.77 -6.25
C CYS A 236 -35.88 8.04 -7.74
N TYR A 237 -35.72 9.32 -8.12
CA TYR A 237 -35.45 9.73 -9.51
C TYR A 237 -34.23 9.04 -10.14
N TYR A 238 -33.23 8.69 -9.33
CA TYR A 238 -31.98 8.09 -9.77
C TYR A 238 -32.19 6.74 -10.47
N HIS A 239 -33.21 5.95 -10.09
CA HIS A 239 -33.55 4.70 -10.80
C HIS A 239 -33.94 4.90 -12.26
N TRP A 240 -34.39 6.10 -12.65
CA TRP A 240 -34.68 6.38 -14.06
C TRP A 240 -33.40 6.38 -14.92
N PHE A 241 -32.26 6.71 -14.30
CA PHE A 241 -30.95 6.87 -14.94
C PHE A 241 -30.02 5.68 -14.74
N GLU A 242 -30.35 4.76 -13.84
CA GLU A 242 -29.57 3.56 -13.54
C GLU A 242 -29.11 2.78 -14.80
N PRO A 243 -29.97 2.47 -15.79
CA PRO A 243 -29.52 1.73 -16.99
C PRO A 243 -28.51 2.49 -17.85
N ALA A 244 -28.45 3.82 -17.73
CA ALA A 244 -27.47 4.62 -18.44
C ALA A 244 -26.14 4.70 -17.68
N LEU A 245 -26.17 4.75 -16.35
CA LEU A 245 -24.97 4.67 -15.53
C LEU A 245 -24.24 3.33 -15.74
N GLU A 246 -24.98 2.21 -15.75
CA GLU A 246 -24.40 0.89 -16.01
C GLU A 246 -23.65 0.81 -17.33
N LYS A 247 -24.27 1.34 -18.41
CA LYS A 247 -23.67 1.41 -19.75
C LYS A 247 -22.50 2.38 -19.80
N TRP A 248 -22.59 3.51 -19.10
CA TRP A 248 -21.50 4.46 -19.00
C TRP A 248 -20.27 3.82 -18.36
N LEU A 249 -20.43 3.03 -17.29
CA LEU A 249 -19.34 2.32 -16.64
C LEU A 249 -18.65 1.32 -17.58
N ASP A 250 -19.43 0.55 -18.36
CA ASP A 250 -18.88 -0.36 -19.37
C ASP A 250 -18.05 0.38 -20.44
N LEU A 251 -18.53 1.55 -20.87
CA LEU A 251 -17.86 2.39 -21.85
C LEU A 251 -16.64 3.12 -21.29
N ALA A 252 -16.71 3.58 -20.04
CA ALA A 252 -15.63 4.28 -19.37
C ALA A 252 -14.39 3.38 -19.31
N LYS A 253 -14.58 2.10 -18.98
CA LYS A 253 -13.56 1.05 -19.01
C LYS A 253 -12.83 0.97 -20.35
N LEU A 254 -13.57 0.89 -21.46
CA LEU A 254 -12.97 0.85 -22.81
C LEU A 254 -12.24 2.14 -23.18
N LYS A 255 -12.82 3.31 -22.85
CA LYS A 255 -12.24 4.61 -23.18
C LYS A 255 -10.95 4.89 -22.43
N ILE A 256 -10.87 4.53 -21.15
CA ILE A 256 -9.65 4.80 -20.36
C ILE A 256 -8.47 3.95 -20.84
N VAL A 257 -8.71 2.70 -21.23
CA VAL A 257 -7.71 1.81 -21.84
C VAL A 257 -7.18 2.38 -23.16
N GLN A 258 -8.07 2.87 -24.03
CA GLN A 258 -7.66 3.53 -25.29
C GLN A 258 -6.89 4.83 -25.03
N ARG A 259 -7.33 5.61 -24.04
CA ARG A 259 -6.65 6.85 -23.66
C ARG A 259 -5.24 6.55 -23.15
N ALA A 260 -5.05 5.50 -22.37
CA ALA A 260 -3.72 5.05 -21.95
C ALA A 260 -2.82 4.69 -23.14
N LYS A 261 -3.36 3.98 -24.15
CA LYS A 261 -2.63 3.66 -25.38
C LYS A 261 -2.20 4.92 -26.14
N LYS A 262 -3.12 5.85 -26.39
CA LYS A 262 -2.87 7.09 -27.13
C LYS A 262 -1.94 8.04 -26.37
N ALA A 263 -2.06 8.10 -25.04
CA ALA A 263 -1.17 8.85 -24.18
C ALA A 263 0.29 8.37 -24.33
N LEU A 264 0.51 7.06 -24.46
CA LEU A 264 1.85 6.52 -24.68
C LEU A 264 2.39 6.82 -26.09
N GLU A 265 1.55 6.74 -27.12
CA GLU A 265 1.92 7.08 -28.51
C GLU A 265 2.39 8.54 -28.64
N LEU A 266 1.74 9.46 -27.92
CA LEU A 266 2.06 10.88 -27.90
C LEU A 266 3.03 11.28 -26.78
N SER A 267 3.55 10.31 -26.03
CA SER A 267 4.33 10.56 -24.82
C SER A 267 5.62 11.31 -25.10
N MET A 268 5.84 12.35 -24.31
CA MET A 268 7.11 13.09 -24.25
C MET A 268 7.66 13.00 -22.83
N LEU A 269 8.99 13.04 -22.70
CA LEU A 269 9.63 13.29 -21.42
C LEU A 269 9.37 14.75 -21.05
N CYS A 270 8.93 14.99 -19.83
CA CYS A 270 8.72 16.35 -19.35
C CYS A 270 10.07 17.08 -19.25
N GLN A 271 10.21 18.25 -19.91
CA GLN A 271 11.46 19.03 -19.94
C GLN A 271 11.33 20.33 -19.13
N GLY A 272 12.18 20.53 -18.10
CA GLY A 272 12.27 21.79 -17.34
C GLY A 272 12.83 21.61 -15.92
N GLU A 273 13.28 22.71 -15.30
CA GLU A 273 14.00 22.72 -13.99
C GLU A 273 13.13 22.35 -12.77
N MET A 274 11.79 22.35 -12.90
CA MET A 274 10.87 22.09 -11.79
C MET A 274 9.81 21.03 -12.10
N ILE A 275 10.08 20.07 -13.01
CA ILE A 275 9.04 19.13 -13.43
C ILE A 275 9.08 17.81 -12.67
N VAL A 276 7.87 17.32 -12.39
CA VAL A 276 7.57 15.98 -11.90
C VAL A 276 8.33 14.94 -12.72
N LYS A 277 8.97 13.98 -12.05
CA LYS A 277 9.94 13.06 -12.65
C LYS A 277 9.30 11.96 -13.54
N HIS A 278 8.07 12.15 -13.99
CA HIS A 278 7.29 11.19 -14.78
C HIS A 278 6.99 11.76 -16.18
N SER A 279 6.65 10.91 -17.15
CA SER A 279 6.31 11.31 -18.52
C SER A 279 4.95 12.03 -18.61
N THR A 280 4.65 12.61 -19.77
CA THR A 280 3.33 13.18 -20.04
C THR A 280 2.24 12.09 -20.09
N SER A 281 2.60 10.87 -20.47
CA SER A 281 1.63 9.77 -20.61
C SER A 281 1.03 9.33 -19.28
N SER A 282 1.83 9.31 -18.20
CA SER A 282 1.32 8.97 -16.86
C SER A 282 0.40 10.06 -16.33
N ASN A 283 0.70 11.33 -16.62
CA ASN A 283 -0.18 12.45 -16.28
C ASN A 283 -1.54 12.36 -16.99
N ASP A 284 -1.56 11.99 -18.27
CA ASP A 284 -2.80 11.82 -19.02
C ASP A 284 -3.67 10.67 -18.49
N VAL A 285 -3.05 9.57 -18.06
CA VAL A 285 -3.74 8.44 -17.43
C VAL A 285 -4.28 8.83 -16.05
N VAL A 286 -3.46 9.46 -15.20
CA VAL A 286 -3.90 9.94 -13.88
C VAL A 286 -5.05 10.96 -14.00
N THR A 287 -4.96 11.88 -14.95
CA THR A 287 -6.04 12.84 -15.23
C THR A 287 -7.33 12.13 -15.65
N ALA A 288 -7.24 11.07 -16.46
CA ALA A 288 -8.40 10.28 -16.85
C ALA A 288 -9.04 9.56 -15.65
N LEU A 289 -8.23 8.95 -14.78
CA LEU A 289 -8.68 8.35 -13.53
C LEU A 289 -9.39 9.38 -12.63
N CYS A 290 -8.80 10.58 -12.50
CA CYS A 290 -9.39 11.67 -11.72
C CYS A 290 -10.72 12.14 -12.31
N HIS A 291 -10.87 12.22 -13.64
CA HIS A 291 -12.15 12.57 -14.25
C HIS A 291 -13.25 11.54 -13.96
N MET A 292 -12.91 10.25 -13.95
CA MET A 292 -13.87 9.18 -13.57
C MET A 292 -14.31 9.32 -12.12
N LYS A 293 -13.35 9.59 -11.21
CA LYS A 293 -13.64 9.92 -9.81
C LYS A 293 -14.55 11.14 -9.68
N GLU A 294 -14.19 12.26 -10.31
CA GLU A 294 -14.97 13.49 -10.20
C GLU A 294 -16.38 13.29 -10.76
N PHE A 295 -16.54 12.57 -11.88
CA PHE A 295 -17.86 12.24 -12.40
C PHE A 295 -18.71 11.48 -11.36
N TRP A 296 -18.15 10.44 -10.74
CA TRP A 296 -18.82 9.70 -9.67
C TRP A 296 -19.24 10.60 -8.50
N LYS A 297 -18.35 11.49 -8.08
CA LYS A 297 -18.62 12.46 -7.00
C LYS A 297 -19.75 13.43 -7.36
N HIS A 298 -19.81 13.91 -8.60
CA HIS A 298 -20.88 14.80 -9.06
C HIS A 298 -22.23 14.08 -9.15
N LEU A 299 -22.25 12.77 -9.45
CA LEU A 299 -23.50 12.02 -9.39
C LEU A 299 -24.08 12.02 -7.98
N ALA A 300 -23.24 11.98 -6.94
CA ALA A 300 -23.66 11.91 -5.54
C ALA A 300 -24.83 10.93 -5.36
N TRP A 301 -24.61 9.70 -5.86
CA TRP A 301 -25.66 8.70 -6.02
C TRP A 301 -26.38 8.46 -4.68
N PRO A 302 -27.72 8.65 -4.60
CA PRO A 302 -28.41 8.66 -3.31
C PRO A 302 -28.50 7.30 -2.61
N ASP A 303 -28.49 6.20 -3.36
CA ASP A 303 -28.63 4.85 -2.84
C ASP A 303 -27.27 4.23 -2.53
N LEU A 304 -26.83 4.34 -1.27
CA LEU A 304 -25.52 3.84 -0.83
C LEU A 304 -25.37 2.32 -0.97
N ILE A 305 -26.45 1.55 -0.85
CA ILE A 305 -26.38 0.08 -0.96
C ILE A 305 -26.14 -0.29 -2.42
N GLN A 306 -26.91 0.31 -3.34
CA GLN A 306 -26.72 0.10 -4.77
C GLN A 306 -25.37 0.64 -5.25
N SER A 307 -24.88 1.76 -4.68
CA SER A 307 -23.59 2.35 -5.00
C SER A 307 -22.42 1.37 -4.86
N TYR A 308 -22.52 0.37 -3.97
CA TYR A 308 -21.46 -0.62 -3.80
C TYR A 308 -21.04 -1.29 -5.11
N ASN A 309 -22.00 -1.80 -5.88
CA ASN A 309 -21.73 -2.46 -7.15
C ASN A 309 -21.15 -1.49 -8.20
N PHE A 310 -21.60 -0.23 -8.20
CA PHE A 310 -21.08 0.78 -9.12
C PHE A 310 -19.65 1.21 -8.76
N VAL A 311 -19.33 1.36 -7.47
CA VAL A 311 -17.97 1.65 -7.00
C VAL A 311 -17.03 0.52 -7.36
N LEU A 312 -17.42 -0.75 -7.16
CA LEU A 312 -16.60 -1.90 -7.56
C LEU A 312 -16.37 -1.93 -9.08
N LYS A 313 -17.42 -1.73 -9.88
CA LYS A 313 -17.30 -1.71 -11.35
C LYS A 313 -16.45 -0.54 -11.85
N LEU A 314 -16.54 0.61 -11.19
CA LEU A 314 -15.72 1.78 -11.48
C LEU A 314 -14.24 1.52 -11.14
N LEU A 315 -13.98 0.97 -9.96
CA LEU A 315 -12.63 0.64 -9.49
C LEU A 315 -11.98 -0.43 -10.38
N ASP A 316 -12.72 -1.48 -10.74
CA ASP A 316 -12.29 -2.51 -11.69
C ASP A 316 -11.85 -1.91 -13.03
N ALA A 317 -12.66 -1.01 -13.59
CA ALA A 317 -12.32 -0.29 -14.83
C ALA A 317 -11.03 0.55 -14.70
N MET A 318 -10.82 1.17 -13.54
CA MET A 318 -9.61 1.95 -13.24
C MET A 318 -8.39 1.03 -13.09
N CYS A 319 -8.50 -0.07 -12.34
CA CYS A 319 -7.44 -1.06 -12.15
C CYS A 319 -6.99 -1.68 -13.47
N GLU A 320 -7.92 -2.07 -14.35
CA GLU A 320 -7.58 -2.60 -15.66
C GLU A 320 -6.82 -1.57 -16.53
N ALA A 321 -7.20 -0.30 -16.48
CA ALA A 321 -6.48 0.74 -17.20
C ALA A 321 -5.05 0.91 -16.69
N VAL A 322 -4.85 0.87 -15.37
CA VAL A 322 -3.51 0.95 -14.76
C VAL A 322 -2.66 -0.26 -15.12
N LEU A 323 -3.22 -1.47 -15.04
CA LEU A 323 -2.53 -2.70 -15.43
C LEU A 323 -2.11 -2.65 -16.90
N PHE A 324 -3.02 -2.25 -17.78
CA PHE A 324 -2.73 -2.12 -19.20
C PHE A 324 -1.67 -1.06 -19.48
N TYR A 325 -1.76 0.10 -18.83
CA TYR A 325 -0.74 1.14 -18.94
C TYR A 325 0.63 0.64 -18.45
N ALA A 326 0.70 -0.02 -17.30
CA ALA A 326 1.94 -0.58 -16.76
C ALA A 326 2.58 -1.57 -17.73
N GLN A 327 1.77 -2.44 -18.35
CA GLN A 327 2.23 -3.36 -19.39
C GLN A 327 2.80 -2.62 -20.61
N LEU A 328 2.12 -1.58 -21.09
CA LEU A 328 2.55 -0.82 -22.26
C LEU A 328 3.86 -0.06 -22.03
N VAL A 329 4.02 0.63 -20.89
CA VAL A 329 5.25 1.37 -20.58
C VAL A 329 6.42 0.40 -20.40
N HIS A 330 6.21 -0.71 -19.69
CA HIS A 330 7.25 -1.73 -19.55
C HIS A 330 7.61 -2.38 -20.91
N GLN A 331 6.63 -2.65 -21.77
CA GLN A 331 6.88 -3.20 -23.11
C GLN A 331 7.67 -2.21 -23.98
N ARG A 332 7.35 -0.92 -23.93
CA ARG A 332 8.12 0.14 -24.62
C ARG A 332 9.57 0.16 -24.15
N LEU A 333 9.81 0.07 -22.83
CA LEU A 333 11.16 0.00 -22.30
C LEU A 333 11.89 -1.27 -22.78
N LYS A 334 11.20 -2.40 -22.88
CA LYS A 334 11.75 -3.63 -23.45
C LYS A 334 12.13 -3.47 -24.92
N ASP A 335 11.25 -2.86 -25.71
CA ASP A 335 11.45 -2.64 -27.15
C ASP A 335 12.56 -1.61 -27.45
N SER A 336 12.91 -0.75 -26.48
CA SER A 336 14.09 0.13 -26.57
C SER A 336 15.45 -0.61 -26.53
N GLY A 337 15.44 -1.92 -26.24
CA GLY A 337 16.66 -2.73 -26.07
C GLY A 337 17.28 -2.61 -24.67
N PHE A 338 16.57 -2.07 -23.68
CA PHE A 338 17.09 -1.90 -22.31
C PHE A 338 17.55 -3.22 -21.66
N TYR A 339 16.89 -4.32 -21.98
CA TYR A 339 17.21 -5.65 -21.46
C TYR A 339 18.29 -6.38 -22.27
N ASP A 340 18.81 -5.79 -23.35
CA ASP A 340 19.86 -6.40 -24.17
C ASP A 340 21.25 -6.14 -23.56
N ASP A 341 22.19 -7.09 -23.67
CA ASP A 341 23.52 -7.06 -23.02
C ASP A 341 24.58 -6.18 -23.73
N VAL A 342 24.16 -5.30 -24.65
CA VAL A 342 25.05 -4.78 -25.71
C VAL A 342 25.75 -3.46 -25.34
N SER A 343 25.39 -2.76 -24.25
CA SER A 343 26.00 -1.45 -23.95
C SER A 343 26.37 -1.20 -22.48
N ALA A 344 27.45 -0.43 -22.29
CA ALA A 344 27.86 0.11 -20.99
C ALA A 344 26.69 0.84 -20.30
N PHE A 345 26.60 0.72 -18.97
CA PHE A 345 25.59 1.40 -18.18
C PHE A 345 25.63 2.91 -18.45
N LYS A 346 24.55 3.43 -19.03
CA LYS A 346 24.20 4.85 -19.01
C LYS A 346 22.79 4.92 -18.46
N THR A 347 22.62 5.62 -17.34
CA THR A 347 21.29 6.00 -16.87
C THR A 347 20.61 6.76 -18.00
N SER A 348 19.56 6.19 -18.60
CA SER A 348 18.74 6.92 -19.55
C SER A 348 17.55 7.53 -18.83
N ASP A 349 17.16 8.74 -19.26
CA ASP A 349 15.97 9.43 -18.76
C ASP A 349 14.72 8.56 -18.94
N GLU A 350 14.69 7.70 -19.96
CA GLU A 350 13.60 6.76 -20.25
C GLU A 350 13.42 5.68 -19.17
N VAL A 351 14.50 5.14 -18.61
CA VAL A 351 14.43 4.13 -17.53
C VAL A 351 13.88 4.77 -16.25
N CYS A 352 14.38 5.96 -15.91
CA CYS A 352 13.94 6.68 -14.72
C CYS A 352 12.48 7.12 -14.87
N ALA A 353 12.10 7.66 -16.02
CA ALA A 353 10.73 8.04 -16.33
C ALA A 353 9.78 6.84 -16.25
N THR A 354 10.16 5.67 -16.78
CA THR A 354 9.35 4.45 -16.70
C THR A 354 9.09 4.02 -15.26
N LEU A 355 10.13 3.98 -14.42
CA LEU A 355 9.96 3.64 -12.99
C LEU A 355 9.05 4.64 -12.27
N ASN A 356 9.21 5.93 -12.57
CA ASN A 356 8.43 7.00 -11.95
C ASN A 356 6.98 7.02 -12.44
N ASP A 357 6.74 6.74 -13.73
CA ASP A 357 5.41 6.59 -14.33
C ASP A 357 4.63 5.47 -13.64
N LEU A 358 5.26 4.31 -13.50
CA LEU A 358 4.69 3.14 -12.83
C LEU A 358 4.28 3.48 -11.39
N GLU A 359 5.15 4.12 -10.61
CA GLU A 359 4.85 4.49 -9.22
C GLU A 359 3.81 5.61 -9.13
N TYR A 360 3.83 6.58 -10.05
CA TYR A 360 2.87 7.69 -10.03
C TYR A 360 1.43 7.22 -10.25
N VAL A 361 1.22 6.36 -11.26
CA VAL A 361 -0.10 5.78 -11.54
C VAL A 361 -0.51 4.81 -10.42
N CYS A 362 0.43 3.98 -9.93
CA CYS A 362 0.19 3.05 -8.83
C CYS A 362 -0.24 3.76 -7.53
N ARG A 363 0.43 4.86 -7.17
CA ARG A 363 0.05 5.67 -6.00
C ARG A 363 -1.32 6.32 -6.17
N THR A 364 -1.67 6.73 -7.38
CA THR A 364 -2.97 7.33 -7.69
C THR A 364 -4.10 6.32 -7.49
N ILE A 365 -3.96 5.08 -7.98
CA ILE A 365 -5.00 4.06 -7.81
C ILE A 365 -5.12 3.60 -6.35
N ALA A 366 -4.02 3.61 -5.59
CA ALA A 366 -4.01 3.25 -4.18
C ALA A 366 -4.89 4.16 -3.31
N THR A 367 -5.08 5.43 -3.68
CA THR A 367 -5.94 6.37 -2.94
C THR A 367 -7.39 6.38 -3.42
N MET A 368 -7.72 5.66 -4.50
CA MET A 368 -9.07 5.69 -5.10
C MET A 368 -10.18 5.16 -4.19
N PRO A 369 -10.00 4.09 -3.39
CA PRO A 369 -11.04 3.64 -2.47
C PRO A 369 -11.52 4.73 -1.50
N ASP A 370 -10.59 5.48 -0.92
CA ASP A 370 -10.88 6.58 0.01
C ASP A 370 -11.58 7.75 -0.72
N ASP A 371 -11.05 8.09 -1.89
CA ASP A 371 -11.56 9.14 -2.78
C ASP A 371 -12.97 8.87 -3.30
N LEU A 372 -13.36 7.59 -3.42
CA LEU A 372 -14.70 7.13 -3.79
C LEU A 372 -15.63 6.94 -2.57
N HIS A 373 -15.17 7.30 -1.37
CA HIS A 373 -15.90 7.17 -0.10
C HIS A 373 -16.36 5.74 0.19
N LEU A 374 -15.52 4.75 -0.11
CA LEU A 374 -15.84 3.33 0.04
C LEU A 374 -16.32 2.98 1.46
N GLU A 375 -15.68 3.48 2.52
CA GLU A 375 -16.06 3.15 3.90
C GLU A 375 -17.50 3.58 4.26
N THR A 376 -17.98 4.68 3.67
CA THR A 376 -19.38 5.12 3.83
C THR A 376 -20.34 4.13 3.18
N VAL A 377 -19.99 3.61 2.00
CA VAL A 377 -20.76 2.61 1.25
C VAL A 377 -20.74 1.26 1.97
N VAL A 378 -19.57 0.82 2.43
CA VAL A 378 -19.40 -0.44 3.18
C VAL A 378 -20.23 -0.43 4.47
N SER A 379 -20.21 0.67 5.21
CA SER A 379 -21.04 0.83 6.43
C SER A 379 -22.53 0.71 6.13
N ALA A 380 -22.98 1.22 4.97
CA ALA A 380 -24.39 1.13 4.57
C ALA A 380 -24.80 -0.29 4.17
N VAL A 381 -23.92 -1.02 3.46
CA VAL A 381 -24.13 -2.43 3.09
C VAL A 381 -24.10 -3.34 4.32
N GLU A 382 -23.16 -3.12 5.24
CA GLU A 382 -23.09 -3.91 6.48
C GLU A 382 -24.35 -3.77 7.33
N ALA A 383 -24.96 -2.58 7.36
CA ALA A 383 -26.20 -2.33 8.07
C ALA A 383 -27.40 -3.12 7.53
N THR A 384 -27.38 -3.58 6.27
CA THR A 384 -28.44 -4.45 5.72
C THR A 384 -28.28 -5.91 6.11
N GLY A 385 -27.07 -6.32 6.50
CA GLY A 385 -26.71 -7.72 6.75
C GLY A 385 -26.48 -8.54 5.47
N GLU A 386 -26.50 -7.94 4.28
CA GLU A 386 -26.26 -8.64 3.01
C GLU A 386 -24.80 -9.04 2.81
N ALA A 387 -23.85 -8.23 3.28
CA ALA A 387 -22.42 -8.53 3.30
C ALA A 387 -21.75 -7.94 4.54
N THR A 388 -20.65 -8.54 4.99
CA THR A 388 -19.84 -8.01 6.09
C THR A 388 -18.85 -6.98 5.57
N ALA A 389 -18.44 -6.03 6.42
CA ALA A 389 -17.44 -5.04 6.03
C ALA A 389 -16.11 -5.70 5.59
N ASP A 390 -15.76 -6.84 6.18
CA ASP A 390 -14.57 -7.62 5.79
C ASP A 390 -14.70 -8.23 4.40
N GLN A 391 -15.88 -8.73 4.02
CA GLN A 391 -16.12 -9.21 2.66
C GLN A 391 -15.96 -8.08 1.65
N CYS A 392 -16.53 -6.90 1.93
CA CYS A 392 -16.42 -5.77 1.03
C CYS A 392 -14.98 -5.26 0.86
N ARG A 393 -14.21 -5.22 1.95
CA ARG A 393 -12.78 -4.90 1.90
C ARG A 393 -11.98 -5.95 1.13
N ALA A 394 -12.34 -7.23 1.27
CA ALA A 394 -11.71 -8.31 0.51
C ALA A 394 -11.98 -8.18 -1.01
N ASP A 395 -13.21 -7.83 -1.40
CA ASP A 395 -13.56 -7.61 -2.81
C ASP A 395 -12.72 -6.47 -3.42
N VAL A 396 -12.57 -5.35 -2.71
CA VAL A 396 -11.74 -4.22 -3.16
C VAL A 396 -10.26 -4.57 -3.21
N THR A 397 -9.77 -5.29 -2.20
CA THR A 397 -8.38 -5.79 -2.17
C THR A 397 -8.11 -6.71 -3.36
N SER A 398 -9.07 -7.56 -3.73
CA SER A 398 -8.94 -8.47 -4.89
C SER A 398 -8.80 -7.75 -6.23
N LEU A 399 -9.32 -6.52 -6.34
CA LEU A 399 -9.17 -5.67 -7.53
C LEU A 399 -7.83 -4.92 -7.56
N LEU A 400 -7.31 -4.52 -6.39
CA LEU A 400 -6.09 -3.71 -6.27
C LEU A 400 -4.81 -4.55 -6.24
N ASP A 401 -4.82 -5.71 -5.58
CA ASP A 401 -3.66 -6.58 -5.44
C ASP A 401 -2.98 -6.95 -6.78
N PRO A 402 -3.72 -7.30 -7.86
CA PRO A 402 -3.10 -7.54 -9.16
C PRO A 402 -2.31 -6.34 -9.67
N VAL A 403 -2.80 -5.11 -9.44
CA VAL A 403 -2.13 -3.86 -9.84
C VAL A 403 -0.81 -3.69 -9.09
N PHE A 404 -0.83 -3.85 -7.77
CA PHE A 404 0.35 -3.71 -6.93
C PHE A 404 1.40 -4.79 -7.20
N ASN A 405 0.96 -6.04 -7.34
CA ASN A 405 1.86 -7.15 -7.67
C ASN A 405 2.53 -6.97 -9.04
N GLN A 406 1.78 -6.48 -10.04
CA GLN A 406 2.33 -6.23 -11.37
C GLN A 406 3.30 -5.04 -11.37
N TYR A 407 2.98 -3.97 -10.64
CA TYR A 407 3.86 -2.83 -10.42
C TYR A 407 5.18 -3.28 -9.77
N ASP A 408 5.13 -4.04 -8.67
CA ASP A 408 6.34 -4.48 -7.97
C ASP A 408 7.18 -5.43 -8.83
N THR A 409 6.53 -6.31 -9.60
CA THR A 409 7.22 -7.18 -10.56
C THR A 409 8.01 -6.36 -11.59
N TYR A 410 7.37 -5.40 -12.27
CA TYR A 410 8.06 -4.57 -13.26
C TYR A 410 9.11 -3.65 -12.63
N SER A 411 8.81 -3.06 -11.49
CA SER A 411 9.75 -2.23 -10.73
C SER A 411 11.01 -3.01 -10.38
N MET A 412 10.88 -4.22 -9.83
CA MET A 412 12.01 -5.07 -9.46
C MET A 412 12.81 -5.58 -10.66
N LEU A 413 12.16 -5.88 -11.79
CA LEU A 413 12.86 -6.26 -13.02
C LEU A 413 13.76 -5.12 -13.53
N ILE A 414 13.24 -3.90 -13.54
CA ILE A 414 14.00 -2.72 -13.98
C ILE A 414 15.14 -2.43 -13.00
N VAL A 415 14.87 -2.42 -11.69
CA VAL A 415 15.87 -2.21 -10.62
C VAL A 415 17.00 -3.24 -10.70
N SER A 416 16.65 -4.52 -10.82
CA SER A 416 17.62 -5.60 -10.93
C SER A 416 18.50 -5.44 -12.17
N ARG A 417 17.91 -5.01 -13.31
CA ARG A 417 18.67 -4.76 -14.53
C ARG A 417 19.61 -3.56 -14.39
N ILE A 418 19.21 -2.50 -13.71
CA ILE A 418 20.10 -1.37 -13.36
C ILE A 418 21.30 -1.87 -12.56
N ALA A 419 21.05 -2.64 -11.50
CA ALA A 419 22.10 -3.19 -10.64
C ALA A 419 23.08 -4.09 -11.42
N VAL A 420 22.57 -4.99 -12.27
CA VAL A 420 23.39 -5.85 -13.15
C VAL A 420 24.26 -5.03 -14.11
N ARG A 421 23.73 -3.93 -14.69
CA ARG A 421 24.52 -3.07 -15.59
C ARG A 421 25.62 -2.30 -14.85
N MET A 422 25.43 -2.00 -13.56
CA MET A 422 26.47 -1.41 -12.71
C MET A 422 27.50 -2.43 -12.21
N GLN A 423 27.19 -3.73 -12.24
CA GLN A 423 28.05 -4.79 -11.70
C GLN A 423 29.45 -4.84 -12.33
N ALA A 424 29.57 -4.78 -13.66
CA ALA A 424 30.88 -4.92 -14.30
C ALA A 424 31.86 -3.77 -13.97
N PRO A 425 31.45 -2.48 -14.01
CA PRO A 425 32.27 -1.39 -13.49
C PRO A 425 32.57 -1.49 -11.99
N LEU A 426 31.59 -1.87 -11.16
CA LEU A 426 31.79 -2.06 -9.72
C LEU A 426 32.83 -3.14 -9.45
N LYS A 427 32.71 -4.30 -10.10
CA LYS A 427 33.69 -5.39 -10.05
C LYS A 427 35.10 -4.90 -10.38
N LYS A 428 35.25 -4.07 -11.42
CA LYS A 428 36.54 -3.49 -11.80
C LYS A 428 37.10 -2.56 -10.71
N CYS A 429 36.27 -1.67 -10.16
CA CYS A 429 36.70 -0.76 -9.09
C CYS A 429 37.08 -1.52 -7.82
N ILE A 430 36.26 -2.51 -7.42
CA ILE A 430 36.51 -3.35 -6.25
C ILE A 430 37.76 -4.22 -6.45
N PHE A 431 38.02 -4.71 -7.67
CA PHE A 431 39.28 -5.38 -8.00
C PHE A 431 40.49 -4.44 -7.75
N HIS A 432 40.47 -3.22 -8.29
CA HIS A 432 41.59 -2.28 -8.07
C HIS A 432 41.76 -1.89 -6.61
N LEU A 433 40.66 -1.74 -5.86
CA LEU A 433 40.69 -1.56 -4.41
C LEU A 433 41.38 -2.75 -3.73
N ALA A 434 40.88 -3.97 -3.94
CA ALA A 434 41.39 -5.18 -3.28
C ALA A 434 42.90 -5.37 -3.50
N TRP A 435 43.34 -5.12 -4.73
CA TRP A 435 44.72 -5.34 -5.20
C TRP A 435 45.60 -4.07 -5.16
N SER A 436 45.20 -3.05 -4.41
CA SER A 436 46.03 -1.86 -4.20
C SER A 436 47.30 -2.15 -3.39
N PRO A 437 48.38 -1.36 -3.56
CA PRO A 437 49.60 -1.53 -2.77
C PRO A 437 49.37 -1.34 -1.26
N ASP A 438 50.09 -2.08 -0.42
CA ASP A 438 49.99 -1.97 1.05
C ASP A 438 50.45 -0.61 1.59
N THR A 439 51.19 0.18 0.80
CA THR A 439 51.55 1.56 1.14
C THR A 439 50.40 2.56 0.93
N LEU A 440 49.33 2.16 0.24
CA LEU A 440 48.17 3.01 -0.01
C LEU A 440 47.09 2.72 1.05
N PRO A 441 46.74 3.70 1.91
CA PRO A 441 45.66 3.54 2.88
C PRO A 441 44.34 3.20 2.22
N THR A 442 43.49 2.43 2.90
CA THR A 442 42.17 2.04 2.39
C THR A 442 41.30 3.26 2.04
N THR A 443 41.39 4.32 2.85
CA THR A 443 40.68 5.59 2.62
C THR A 443 41.00 6.23 1.28
N ASP A 444 42.21 6.02 0.75
CA ASP A 444 42.63 6.55 -0.55
C ASP A 444 42.36 5.52 -1.67
N ALA A 445 42.57 4.24 -1.40
CA ALA A 445 42.34 3.15 -2.35
C ALA A 445 40.86 3.00 -2.75
N ILE A 446 39.92 3.38 -1.88
CA ILE A 446 38.48 3.28 -2.12
C ILE A 446 37.90 4.43 -2.94
N VAL A 447 38.61 5.56 -3.04
CA VAL A 447 38.13 6.79 -3.70
C VAL A 447 37.58 6.53 -5.10
N PRO A 448 38.25 5.77 -6.01
CA PRO A 448 37.70 5.54 -7.35
C PRO A 448 36.36 4.79 -7.35
N LEU A 449 36.13 3.89 -6.38
CA LEU A 449 34.86 3.19 -6.21
C LEU A 449 33.77 4.17 -5.71
N GLN A 450 34.11 5.01 -4.73
CA GLN A 450 33.20 6.03 -4.21
C GLN A 450 32.83 7.06 -5.26
N GLU A 451 33.79 7.57 -6.05
CA GLU A 451 33.54 8.51 -7.16
C GLU A 451 32.62 7.89 -8.22
N TYR A 452 32.84 6.61 -8.56
CA TYR A 452 31.96 5.90 -9.47
C TYR A 452 30.54 5.81 -8.92
N LEU A 453 30.38 5.37 -7.67
CA LEU A 453 29.08 5.26 -7.01
C LEU A 453 28.38 6.63 -6.91
N ASP A 454 29.09 7.64 -6.42
CA ASP A 454 28.58 8.98 -6.18
C ASP A 454 28.05 9.61 -7.48
N SER A 455 28.85 9.59 -8.55
CA SER A 455 28.44 10.16 -9.84
C SER A 455 27.16 9.53 -10.40
N HIS A 456 27.00 8.20 -10.26
CA HIS A 456 25.83 7.51 -10.79
C HIS A 456 24.61 7.61 -9.86
N LEU A 457 24.82 7.52 -8.55
CA LEU A 457 23.76 7.62 -7.55
C LEU A 457 23.20 9.04 -7.48
N ILE A 458 24.02 10.09 -7.63
CA ILE A 458 23.53 11.48 -7.77
C ILE A 458 22.63 11.60 -8.99
N SER A 459 23.08 11.10 -10.16
CA SER A 459 22.28 11.13 -11.40
C SER A 459 20.94 10.40 -11.24
N LEU A 460 20.95 9.22 -10.60
CA LEU A 460 19.73 8.45 -10.31
C LEU A 460 18.83 9.18 -9.31
N ASN A 461 19.38 9.78 -8.25
CA ASN A 461 18.62 10.52 -7.25
C ASN A 461 17.95 11.77 -7.85
N MET A 462 18.64 12.46 -8.79
CA MET A 462 18.07 13.59 -9.51
C MET A 462 16.88 13.16 -10.38
N ASN A 463 16.95 11.99 -11.01
CA ASN A 463 15.94 11.53 -12.00
C ASN A 463 14.88 10.57 -11.45
N LEU A 464 15.07 9.94 -10.30
CA LEU A 464 14.10 9.03 -9.67
C LEU A 464 13.36 9.70 -8.52
N ILE A 465 12.11 9.32 -8.30
CA ILE A 465 11.42 9.68 -7.06
C ILE A 465 12.00 8.87 -5.87
N PRO A 466 11.90 9.37 -4.62
CA PRO A 466 12.63 8.79 -3.48
C PRO A 466 12.43 7.29 -3.31
N LYS A 467 11.18 6.80 -3.37
CA LYS A 467 10.87 5.37 -3.23
C LYS A 467 11.59 4.49 -4.27
N ASN A 468 11.62 4.93 -5.53
CA ASN A 468 12.32 4.20 -6.59
C ASN A 468 13.84 4.32 -6.46
N PHE A 469 14.34 5.49 -6.04
CA PHE A 469 15.77 5.66 -5.76
C PHE A 469 16.24 4.71 -4.66
N HIS A 470 15.52 4.58 -3.54
CA HIS A 470 15.88 3.64 -2.48
C HIS A 470 15.87 2.17 -2.95
N LYS A 471 14.92 1.78 -3.82
CA LYS A 471 14.93 0.43 -4.45
C LYS A 471 16.21 0.20 -5.26
N VAL A 472 16.60 1.17 -6.08
CA VAL A 472 17.86 1.11 -6.86
C VAL A 472 19.08 1.10 -5.94
N LEU A 473 19.11 1.96 -4.92
CA LEU A 473 20.20 2.05 -3.95
C LEU A 473 20.42 0.71 -3.25
N ASN A 474 19.34 0.01 -2.86
CA ASN A 474 19.43 -1.34 -2.28
C ASN A 474 20.03 -2.35 -3.28
N GLY A 475 19.55 -2.37 -4.53
CA GLY A 475 20.09 -3.27 -5.55
C GLY A 475 21.59 -3.03 -5.82
N VAL A 476 22.03 -1.77 -5.83
CA VAL A 476 23.44 -1.41 -6.00
C VAL A 476 24.27 -1.83 -4.77
N TRP A 477 23.73 -1.67 -3.56
CA TRP A 477 24.35 -2.16 -2.32
C TRP A 477 24.56 -3.67 -2.35
N GLU A 478 23.53 -4.44 -2.69
CA GLU A 478 23.60 -5.91 -2.78
C GLU A 478 24.68 -6.37 -3.77
N VAL A 479 24.74 -5.75 -4.96
CA VAL A 479 25.78 -6.05 -5.95
C VAL A 479 27.17 -5.66 -5.44
N THR A 480 27.31 -4.54 -4.74
CA THR A 480 28.59 -4.08 -4.19
C THR A 480 29.13 -5.06 -3.15
N VAL A 481 28.28 -5.50 -2.20
CA VAL A 481 28.65 -6.49 -1.19
C VAL A 481 28.94 -7.85 -1.81
N TYR A 482 28.16 -8.27 -2.81
CA TYR A 482 28.39 -9.49 -3.55
C TYR A 482 29.77 -9.49 -4.23
N GLU A 483 30.12 -8.41 -4.95
CA GLU A 483 31.42 -8.30 -5.63
C GLU A 483 32.60 -8.23 -4.66
N LEU A 484 32.42 -7.61 -3.48
CA LEU A 484 33.41 -7.67 -2.40
C LEU A 484 33.67 -9.11 -1.94
N GLY A 485 32.60 -9.88 -1.72
CA GLY A 485 32.70 -11.31 -1.39
C GLY A 485 33.38 -12.12 -2.50
N HIS A 486 33.00 -11.88 -3.76
CA HIS A 486 33.54 -12.57 -4.92
C HIS A 486 35.05 -12.31 -5.12
N GLN A 487 35.57 -11.12 -4.78
CA GLN A 487 37.03 -10.89 -4.85
C GLN A 487 37.81 -11.83 -3.93
N MET A 488 37.21 -12.28 -2.83
CA MET A 488 37.86 -13.20 -1.91
C MET A 488 38.00 -14.62 -2.51
N ASP A 489 37.15 -14.99 -3.47
CA ASP A 489 37.17 -16.27 -4.19
C ASP A 489 38.16 -16.28 -5.36
N GLY A 490 38.56 -15.11 -5.86
CA GLY A 490 39.53 -14.97 -6.95
C GLY A 490 40.99 -15.06 -6.48
N GLY A 491 41.82 -15.81 -7.21
CA GLY A 491 43.27 -15.94 -7.01
C GLY A 491 43.69 -16.97 -5.96
N SER A 492 44.84 -17.64 -6.17
CA SER A 492 45.47 -18.51 -5.17
C SER A 492 45.96 -17.68 -3.98
N GLY A 493 45.92 -18.24 -2.76
CA GLY A 493 46.35 -17.57 -1.52
C GLY A 493 47.76 -16.96 -1.62
N ASP A 494 48.65 -17.60 -2.40
CA ASP A 494 50.04 -17.20 -2.65
C ASP A 494 50.24 -15.86 -3.36
N THR A 495 49.18 -15.32 -3.98
CA THR A 495 49.27 -14.05 -4.75
C THR A 495 48.71 -12.85 -4.01
N LYS A 496 48.04 -13.04 -2.86
CA LYS A 496 47.33 -11.98 -2.16
C LYS A 496 48.29 -11.19 -1.25
N MET A 497 48.24 -9.86 -1.35
CA MET A 497 49.08 -8.96 -0.55
C MET A 497 48.72 -9.02 0.94
N SER A 498 49.66 -8.67 1.82
CA SER A 498 49.47 -8.75 3.29
C SER A 498 48.29 -7.90 3.77
N GLY A 499 48.03 -6.76 3.13
CA GLY A 499 46.91 -5.87 3.44
C GLY A 499 45.57 -6.21 2.75
N PHE A 500 45.49 -7.27 1.93
CA PHE A 500 44.33 -7.54 1.07
C PHE A 500 43.01 -7.66 1.85
N TYR A 501 42.97 -8.52 2.88
CA TYR A 501 41.76 -8.78 3.66
C TYR A 501 41.43 -7.63 4.62
N GLU A 502 42.45 -6.97 5.17
CA GLU A 502 42.31 -5.77 6.02
C GLU A 502 41.63 -4.65 5.22
N ARG A 503 42.14 -4.37 4.03
CA ARG A 503 41.61 -3.35 3.13
C ARG A 503 40.16 -3.60 2.73
N LEU A 504 39.79 -4.84 2.43
CA LEU A 504 38.40 -5.16 2.10
C LEU A 504 37.48 -5.06 3.32
N TYR A 505 37.97 -5.38 4.52
CA TYR A 505 37.21 -5.20 5.77
C TYR A 505 36.94 -3.73 6.05
N GLU A 506 37.99 -2.89 6.04
CA GLU A 506 37.86 -1.44 6.24
C GLU A 506 36.99 -0.80 5.15
N ALA A 507 37.17 -1.19 3.89
CA ALA A 507 36.36 -0.67 2.80
C ALA A 507 34.88 -1.05 2.93
N LEU A 508 34.57 -2.25 3.42
CA LEU A 508 33.19 -2.65 3.69
C LEU A 508 32.54 -1.75 4.75
N GLU A 509 33.28 -1.33 5.78
CA GLU A 509 32.77 -0.40 6.81
C GLU A 509 32.56 1.02 6.25
N LEU A 510 33.51 1.53 5.46
CA LEU A 510 33.36 2.82 4.77
C LEU A 510 32.17 2.83 3.79
N LEU A 511 31.90 1.69 3.12
CA LEU A 511 30.74 1.59 2.24
C LEU A 511 29.43 1.52 3.00
N VAL A 512 29.39 0.92 4.21
CA VAL A 512 28.19 1.00 5.07
C VAL A 512 27.86 2.46 5.39
N GLU A 513 28.86 3.26 5.77
CA GLU A 513 28.67 4.69 6.03
C GLU A 513 28.22 5.44 4.78
N PHE A 514 28.85 5.18 3.63
CA PHE A 514 28.50 5.78 2.34
C PHE A 514 27.03 5.49 1.94
N PHE A 515 26.59 4.23 2.00
CA PHE A 515 25.23 3.87 1.62
C PHE A 515 24.20 4.24 2.71
N HIS A 516 24.61 4.44 3.96
CA HIS A 516 23.74 4.96 5.01
C HIS A 516 23.47 6.47 4.85
N ALA A 517 24.48 7.22 4.38
CA ALA A 517 24.40 8.65 4.06
C ALA A 517 23.76 9.50 5.18
N GLU A 518 24.23 9.31 6.42
CA GLU A 518 23.73 10.02 7.62
C GLU A 518 22.21 9.89 7.82
N GLY A 519 21.63 8.75 7.44
CA GLY A 519 20.19 8.48 7.55
C GLY A 519 19.38 8.89 6.32
N ASN A 520 20.00 9.47 5.29
CA ASN A 520 19.33 9.79 4.02
C ASN A 520 19.38 8.63 3.00
N GLY A 521 20.16 7.59 3.27
CA GLY A 521 20.35 6.43 2.40
C GLY A 521 19.59 5.19 2.85
N LEU A 522 20.27 4.05 2.89
CA LEU A 522 19.70 2.79 3.36
C LEU A 522 19.71 2.72 4.89
N PRO A 523 18.65 2.16 5.51
CA PRO A 523 18.60 1.95 6.93
C PRO A 523 19.55 0.79 7.36
N PRO A 524 20.05 0.80 8.61
CA PRO A 524 21.00 -0.21 9.10
C PRO A 524 20.52 -1.66 8.98
N GLU A 525 19.20 -1.89 9.06
CA GLU A 525 18.59 -3.21 8.96
C GLU A 525 18.79 -3.82 7.56
N ILE A 526 18.76 -2.98 6.52
CA ILE A 526 19.01 -3.39 5.13
C ILE A 526 20.52 -3.54 4.90
N LEU A 527 21.31 -2.59 5.38
CA LEU A 527 22.78 -2.62 5.23
C LEU A 527 23.40 -3.87 5.88
N THR A 528 22.85 -4.33 7.00
CA THR A 528 23.34 -5.49 7.74
C THR A 528 22.68 -6.80 7.33
N GLY A 529 22.19 -6.93 6.09
CA GLY A 529 21.54 -8.14 5.57
C GLY A 529 22.43 -9.41 5.58
N ASN A 530 21.85 -10.54 5.19
CA ASN A 530 22.51 -11.86 5.27
C ASN A 530 23.82 -11.93 4.46
N VAL A 531 23.83 -11.37 3.24
CA VAL A 531 25.02 -11.35 2.38
C VAL A 531 26.14 -10.54 3.03
N TYR A 532 25.83 -9.36 3.58
CA TYR A 532 26.78 -8.53 4.33
C TYR A 532 27.37 -9.29 5.51
N ARG A 533 26.53 -9.92 6.35
CA ARG A 533 27.00 -10.67 7.53
C ARG A 533 27.93 -11.81 7.13
N ALA A 534 27.61 -12.54 6.06
CA ALA A 534 28.46 -13.60 5.55
C ALA A 534 29.83 -13.07 5.07
N VAL A 535 29.84 -11.99 4.28
CA VAL A 535 31.08 -11.37 3.79
C VAL A 535 31.90 -10.80 4.94
N LYS A 536 31.28 -10.05 5.87
CA LYS A 536 31.96 -9.47 7.05
C LYS A 536 32.58 -10.55 7.93
N GLN A 537 31.85 -11.64 8.19
CA GLN A 537 32.36 -12.75 9.00
C GLN A 537 33.55 -13.42 8.33
N ARG A 538 33.47 -13.68 7.02
CA ARG A 538 34.57 -14.28 6.26
C ARG A 538 35.81 -13.37 6.25
N LEU A 539 35.64 -12.07 6.05
CA LEU A 539 36.74 -11.10 6.13
C LEU A 539 37.37 -11.07 7.54
N LYS A 540 36.53 -11.09 8.58
CA LYS A 540 36.98 -11.16 9.97
C LYS A 540 37.86 -12.38 10.23
N LEU A 541 37.47 -13.56 9.73
CA LEU A 541 38.28 -14.77 9.85
C LEU A 541 39.64 -14.61 9.15
N HIS A 542 39.66 -14.11 7.91
CA HIS A 542 40.92 -13.94 7.18
C HIS A 542 41.87 -12.91 7.81
N LYS A 543 41.35 -11.87 8.47
CA LYS A 543 42.11 -10.86 9.22
C LYS A 543 42.64 -11.37 10.57
N THR A 544 42.00 -12.37 11.16
CA THR A 544 42.37 -12.90 12.48
C THR A 544 43.68 -13.68 12.38
N ASP A 545 44.66 -13.47 13.27
CA ASP A 545 45.94 -14.18 13.19
C ASP A 545 45.79 -15.70 13.40
N THR A 546 46.83 -16.45 13.01
CA THR A 546 46.77 -17.93 12.97
C THR A 546 46.54 -18.56 14.34
N ASN A 547 47.17 -18.04 15.39
CA ASN A 547 47.03 -18.61 16.73
C ASN A 547 45.62 -18.37 17.26
N THR A 548 45.10 -17.14 17.13
CA THR A 548 43.73 -16.82 17.51
C THR A 548 42.70 -17.65 16.74
N LEU A 549 42.91 -17.90 15.43
CA LEU A 549 42.05 -18.80 14.66
C LEU A 549 42.08 -20.23 15.20
N ILE A 550 43.26 -20.76 15.54
CA ILE A 550 43.39 -22.10 16.14
C ILE A 550 42.67 -22.17 17.48
N GLU A 551 42.77 -21.12 18.31
CA GLU A 551 42.06 -21.01 19.57
C GLU A 551 40.54 -21.04 19.38
N LEU A 552 40.01 -20.21 18.48
CA LEU A 552 38.59 -20.20 18.13
C LEU A 552 38.11 -21.56 17.61
N TYR A 553 38.92 -22.26 16.81
CA TYR A 553 38.58 -23.61 16.36
C TYR A 553 38.49 -24.58 17.53
N TYR A 554 39.42 -24.54 18.49
CA TYR A 554 39.36 -25.43 19.64
C TYR A 554 38.24 -25.09 20.61
N GLU A 555 37.89 -23.81 20.75
CA GLU A 555 36.67 -23.39 21.46
C GLU A 555 35.41 -23.99 20.82
N ASP A 556 35.30 -23.93 19.49
CA ASP A 556 34.19 -24.57 18.75
C ASP A 556 34.14 -26.09 19.04
N ARG A 557 35.29 -26.78 19.02
CA ARG A 557 35.39 -28.21 19.35
C ARG A 557 35.02 -28.52 20.80
N LEU A 558 35.41 -27.68 21.75
CA LEU A 558 35.04 -27.83 23.16
C LEU A 558 33.52 -27.62 23.36
N MET A 559 32.90 -26.67 22.65
CA MET A 559 31.45 -26.50 22.68
C MET A 559 30.71 -27.67 22.00
N GLU A 560 31.29 -28.27 20.97
CA GLU A 560 30.78 -29.51 20.39
C GLU A 560 30.83 -30.65 21.42
N GLN A 561 31.96 -30.85 22.11
CA GLN A 561 32.14 -31.86 23.16
C GLN A 561 31.03 -31.79 24.22
N GLN A 562 30.67 -30.58 24.68
CA GLN A 562 29.62 -30.37 25.68
C GLN A 562 28.21 -30.74 25.18
N ARG A 563 28.01 -30.77 23.85
CA ARG A 563 26.73 -31.10 23.21
C ARG A 563 26.61 -32.56 22.78
N VAL A 564 27.71 -33.32 22.77
CA VAL A 564 27.70 -34.74 22.41
C VAL A 564 26.90 -35.54 23.44
N LYS A 565 25.97 -36.37 22.97
CA LYS A 565 25.15 -37.28 23.80
C LYS A 565 25.29 -38.75 23.45
N GLU A 566 25.75 -39.05 22.23
CA GLU A 566 25.86 -40.41 21.70
C GLU A 566 27.33 -40.85 21.70
N ALA A 567 27.61 -42.00 22.29
CA ALA A 567 28.96 -42.56 22.41
C ALA A 567 29.31 -43.50 21.25
N ASN A 568 29.22 -43.00 20.01
CA ASN A 568 29.43 -43.80 18.80
C ASN A 568 30.88 -44.30 18.64
N TYR A 569 31.84 -43.63 19.29
CA TYR A 569 33.27 -43.92 19.19
C TYR A 569 33.90 -44.44 20.49
N GLY A 570 33.09 -44.63 21.53
CA GLY A 570 33.51 -45.00 22.88
C GLY A 570 33.52 -43.84 23.87
N VAL A 571 33.85 -44.15 25.12
CA VAL A 571 33.92 -43.18 26.23
C VAL A 571 35.22 -43.35 26.98
N LEU A 572 35.95 -42.25 27.17
CA LEU A 572 37.16 -42.18 27.96
C LEU A 572 36.85 -41.67 29.37
N SER A 573 37.19 -42.43 30.40
CA SER A 573 37.08 -42.01 31.80
C SER A 573 38.42 -41.45 32.26
N VAL A 574 38.44 -40.18 32.67
CA VAL A 574 39.64 -39.50 33.17
C VAL A 574 39.37 -38.88 34.54
N ARG A 575 40.43 -38.55 35.28
CA ARG A 575 40.36 -37.66 36.43
C ARG A 575 41.48 -36.64 36.27
N ALA A 576 41.20 -35.36 36.53
CA ALA A 576 42.22 -34.33 36.48
C ALA A 576 42.07 -33.38 37.66
N TYR A 577 43.21 -32.86 38.14
CA TYR A 577 43.25 -31.90 39.24
C TYR A 577 44.53 -31.06 39.17
N TYR A 578 44.46 -29.83 39.71
CA TYR A 578 45.60 -28.94 39.79
C TYR A 578 46.13 -28.89 41.22
N HIS A 579 47.39 -29.24 41.42
CA HIS A 579 48.03 -29.32 42.73
C HIS A 579 49.53 -29.03 42.65
N HIS A 580 50.08 -28.31 43.64
CA HIS A 580 51.51 -27.98 43.75
C HIS A 580 52.15 -27.46 42.44
N ASP A 581 51.51 -26.48 41.81
CA ASP A 581 51.95 -25.85 40.56
C ASP A 581 52.02 -26.79 39.34
N SER A 582 51.34 -27.94 39.43
CA SER A 582 51.25 -28.95 38.37
C SER A 582 49.80 -29.36 38.10
N LEU A 583 49.51 -29.65 36.83
CA LEU A 583 48.27 -30.28 36.41
C LEU A 583 48.48 -31.80 36.34
N CYS A 584 47.76 -32.53 37.19
CA CYS A 584 47.75 -33.99 37.22
C CYS A 584 46.56 -34.52 36.41
N VAL A 585 46.82 -35.46 35.51
CA VAL A 585 45.83 -36.07 34.62
C VAL A 585 45.95 -37.59 34.70
N GLU A 586 44.94 -38.24 35.27
CA GLU A 586 44.80 -39.68 35.36
C GLU A 586 43.92 -40.18 34.21
N VAL A 587 44.50 -40.99 33.32
CA VAL A 587 43.74 -41.72 32.29
C VAL A 587 43.40 -43.09 32.87
N LEU A 588 42.13 -43.30 33.23
CA LEU A 588 41.70 -44.48 33.98
C LEU A 588 41.40 -45.64 33.03
N LYS A 589 40.43 -45.45 32.14
CA LYS A 589 39.95 -46.49 31.23
C LYS A 589 39.20 -45.90 30.06
N ALA A 590 39.05 -46.68 29.00
CA ALA A 590 38.03 -46.42 27.98
C ALA A 590 37.04 -47.59 27.92
N ARG A 591 35.84 -47.33 27.40
CA ARG A 591 34.83 -48.35 27.13
C ARG A 591 34.24 -48.17 25.74
N ASP A 592 33.79 -49.28 25.17
CA ASP A 592 33.11 -49.31 23.87
C ASP A 592 33.89 -48.59 22.76
N VAL A 593 35.23 -48.66 22.80
CA VAL A 593 36.09 -48.12 21.73
C VAL A 593 35.75 -48.82 20.43
N ILE A 594 35.79 -48.10 19.31
CA ILE A 594 35.46 -48.70 18.01
C ILE A 594 36.48 -49.78 17.62
N PRO A 595 36.02 -50.91 17.04
CA PRO A 595 36.89 -51.94 16.50
C PRO A 595 37.52 -51.44 15.20
N LEU A 596 38.85 -51.28 15.20
CA LEU A 596 39.62 -50.79 14.06
C LEU A 596 40.39 -51.92 13.37
N ASP A 597 40.73 -53.00 14.10
CA ASP A 597 41.35 -54.17 13.52
C ASP A 597 40.37 -55.09 12.76
N PRO A 598 40.85 -55.82 11.73
CA PRO A 598 40.10 -56.91 11.09
C PRO A 598 39.63 -58.03 12.04
N ASN A 599 40.24 -58.11 13.23
CA ASN A 599 39.93 -59.11 14.25
C ASN A 599 38.70 -58.74 15.10
N GLY A 600 38.12 -57.55 14.90
CA GLY A 600 36.96 -57.04 15.66
C GLY A 600 37.30 -56.43 17.03
N PHE A 601 38.58 -56.19 17.32
CA PHE A 601 39.11 -55.50 18.49
C PHE A 601 39.97 -54.30 18.04
N SER A 602 40.68 -53.69 18.99
CA SER A 602 41.71 -52.67 18.77
C SER A 602 42.80 -52.87 19.82
N ASP A 603 43.97 -52.28 19.59
CA ASP A 603 45.11 -52.11 20.49
C ASP A 603 45.19 -50.63 20.97
N PRO A 604 44.20 -50.12 21.74
CA PRO A 604 44.10 -48.70 22.05
C PRO A 604 45.20 -48.17 22.97
N PHE A 605 45.62 -46.92 22.71
CA PHE A 605 46.38 -46.06 23.60
C PHE A 605 45.88 -44.60 23.52
N VAL A 606 46.17 -43.80 24.54
CA VAL A 606 45.71 -42.42 24.65
C VAL A 606 46.90 -41.46 24.59
N ILE A 607 46.80 -40.47 23.72
CA ILE A 607 47.69 -39.31 23.67
C ILE A 607 47.05 -38.17 24.47
N VAL A 608 47.79 -37.60 25.42
CA VAL A 608 47.37 -36.46 26.25
C VAL A 608 48.18 -35.23 25.83
N GLU A 609 47.48 -34.19 25.36
CA GLU A 609 48.07 -32.96 24.83
C GLU A 609 47.40 -31.72 25.47
N LEU A 610 48.19 -30.72 25.88
CA LEU A 610 47.65 -29.42 26.30
C LEU A 610 47.52 -28.46 25.11
N LEU A 611 46.39 -27.78 25.03
CA LEU A 611 46.03 -26.85 23.97
C LEU A 611 45.55 -25.50 24.52
N PRO A 612 45.77 -24.39 23.79
CA PRO A 612 46.46 -24.29 22.49
C PRO A 612 47.99 -24.37 22.64
N LYS A 613 48.71 -24.85 21.60
CA LYS A 613 50.18 -24.96 21.63
C LYS A 613 50.90 -23.60 21.71
N SER A 614 50.26 -22.52 21.30
CA SER A 614 50.72 -21.14 21.52
C SER A 614 50.90 -20.83 23.01
N MET A 615 50.02 -21.36 23.86
CA MET A 615 50.04 -21.19 25.31
C MET A 615 50.90 -22.21 26.05
N PHE A 616 50.98 -23.44 25.51
CA PHE A 616 51.72 -24.56 26.09
C PHE A 616 52.87 -25.06 25.18
N PRO A 617 53.80 -24.20 24.73
CA PRO A 617 54.81 -24.56 23.74
C PRO A 617 55.83 -25.59 24.23
N TYR A 618 56.06 -25.67 25.54
CA TYR A 618 57.02 -26.59 26.16
C TYR A 618 56.38 -27.87 26.71
N SER A 619 55.06 -28.00 26.64
CA SER A 619 54.33 -29.20 27.09
C SER A 619 54.35 -30.26 25.99
N ALA A 620 55.16 -31.29 26.19
CA ALA A 620 55.23 -32.45 25.30
C ALA A 620 53.93 -33.26 25.35
N GLU A 621 53.60 -33.95 24.24
CA GLU A 621 52.55 -34.96 24.22
C GLU A 621 52.98 -36.15 25.12
N GLN A 622 52.07 -36.65 25.94
CA GLN A 622 52.30 -37.83 26.79
C GLN A 622 51.41 -38.99 26.32
N TYR A 623 51.88 -40.22 26.47
CA TYR A 623 51.23 -41.41 25.88
C TYR A 623 51.01 -42.46 26.96
N THR A 624 49.86 -43.12 26.93
CA THR A 624 49.65 -44.34 27.74
C THR A 624 50.33 -45.55 27.10
N ASP A 625 50.50 -46.61 27.88
CA ASP A 625 50.81 -47.93 27.33
C ASP A 625 49.70 -48.44 26.41
N VAL A 626 50.11 -49.16 25.36
CA VAL A 626 49.21 -49.85 24.41
C VAL A 626 48.56 -51.05 25.10
N LYS A 627 47.21 -51.12 25.08
CA LYS A 627 46.48 -52.27 25.63
C LYS A 627 45.97 -53.15 24.51
N LYS A 628 46.46 -54.39 24.45
CA LYS A 628 46.21 -55.26 23.28
C LYS A 628 44.82 -55.89 23.27
N LYS A 629 44.21 -55.97 22.08
CA LYS A 629 43.02 -56.74 21.73
C LYS A 629 41.85 -56.49 22.67
N THR A 630 41.50 -55.22 22.88
CA THR A 630 40.43 -54.81 23.78
C THR A 630 39.72 -53.54 23.31
N LEU A 631 38.39 -53.53 23.42
CA LEU A 631 37.58 -52.31 23.24
C LEU A 631 37.28 -51.61 24.58
N ASN A 632 37.74 -52.18 25.68
CA ASN A 632 37.54 -51.69 27.04
C ASN A 632 38.88 -51.65 27.80
N PRO A 633 39.86 -50.85 27.34
CA PRO A 633 41.19 -50.79 27.94
C PRO A 633 41.13 -50.21 29.36
N LEU A 634 41.90 -50.82 30.27
CA LEU A 634 42.25 -50.24 31.56
C LEU A 634 43.68 -49.69 31.46
N PHE A 635 43.82 -48.38 31.63
CA PHE A 635 45.11 -47.69 31.58
C PHE A 635 45.66 -47.52 32.99
N ASP A 636 44.90 -46.85 33.86
CA ASP A 636 45.29 -46.48 35.23
C ASP A 636 46.67 -45.79 35.29
N GLU A 637 46.89 -44.84 34.37
CA GLU A 637 48.15 -44.12 34.18
C GLU A 637 48.00 -42.64 34.52
N CYS A 638 49.00 -42.05 35.18
CA CYS A 638 48.97 -40.66 35.65
C CYS A 638 50.07 -39.83 34.99
N PHE A 639 49.69 -38.67 34.49
CA PHE A 639 50.53 -37.72 33.79
C PHE A 639 50.59 -36.39 34.55
N GLU A 640 51.75 -35.75 34.56
CA GLU A 640 51.95 -34.47 35.22
C GLU A 640 52.45 -33.44 34.20
N PHE A 641 51.83 -32.26 34.21
CA PHE A 641 52.21 -31.14 33.37
C PHE A 641 52.54 -29.92 34.25
N ALA A 642 53.76 -29.40 34.12
CA ALA A 642 54.15 -28.15 34.76
C ALA A 642 53.51 -26.97 34.03
N VAL A 643 52.45 -26.41 34.60
CA VAL A 643 51.69 -25.28 34.03
C VAL A 643 51.30 -24.29 35.11
N SER A 644 51.34 -23.01 34.78
CA SER A 644 50.96 -21.96 35.73
C SER A 644 49.45 -21.88 35.90
N MET A 645 49.02 -21.39 37.06
CA MET A 645 47.61 -21.18 37.37
C MET A 645 46.94 -20.24 36.35
N ASP A 646 47.64 -19.20 35.91
CA ASP A 646 47.08 -18.23 34.96
C ASP A 646 46.86 -18.85 33.58
N GLN A 647 47.74 -19.76 33.12
CA GLN A 647 47.51 -20.53 31.90
C GLN A 647 46.28 -21.44 32.02
N CYS A 648 46.12 -22.11 33.16
CA CYS A 648 44.96 -22.98 33.41
C CYS A 648 43.62 -22.21 33.45
N ARG A 649 43.66 -20.91 33.80
CA ARG A 649 42.48 -20.06 33.89
C ARG A 649 42.02 -19.45 32.57
N HIS A 650 42.82 -19.57 31.52
CA HIS A 650 42.47 -19.02 30.21
C HIS A 650 41.28 -19.75 29.61
N GLU A 651 40.35 -19.02 28.96
CA GLU A 651 39.08 -19.57 28.46
C GLU A 651 39.29 -20.67 27.41
N SER A 652 40.27 -20.49 26.52
CA SER A 652 40.62 -21.45 25.46
C SER A 652 41.52 -22.61 25.93
N ALA A 653 41.95 -22.64 27.19
CA ALA A 653 42.89 -23.65 27.68
C ALA A 653 42.20 -25.00 27.98
N MET A 654 42.72 -26.08 27.40
CA MET A 654 42.11 -27.41 27.50
C MET A 654 43.13 -28.55 27.37
N ILE A 655 42.69 -29.74 27.78
CA ILE A 655 43.35 -31.03 27.51
C ILE A 655 42.64 -31.67 26.33
N LEU A 656 43.42 -32.10 25.34
CA LEU A 656 42.98 -32.99 24.28
C LEU A 656 43.43 -34.41 24.59
N PHE A 657 42.48 -35.34 24.61
CA PHE A 657 42.72 -36.77 24.63
C PHE A 657 42.47 -37.34 23.24
N THR A 658 43.49 -37.93 22.62
CA THR A 658 43.37 -38.62 21.33
C THR A 658 43.54 -40.12 21.56
N VAL A 659 42.49 -40.89 21.32
CA VAL A 659 42.55 -42.36 21.36
C VAL A 659 42.94 -42.86 19.98
N MET A 660 44.01 -43.64 19.94
CA MET A 660 44.58 -44.22 18.72
C MET A 660 44.64 -45.73 18.87
N ASP A 661 44.56 -46.45 17.76
CA ASP A 661 44.83 -47.88 17.67
C ASP A 661 46.27 -48.12 17.20
N HIS A 662 47.00 -48.99 17.90
CA HIS A 662 48.40 -49.25 17.58
C HIS A 662 48.56 -50.37 16.56
N ASP A 663 49.05 -50.01 15.38
CA ASP A 663 49.37 -50.95 14.31
C ASP A 663 50.86 -51.28 14.23
N VAL A 664 51.17 -52.57 14.07
CA VAL A 664 52.56 -53.05 13.95
C VAL A 664 53.09 -52.93 12.51
N ILE A 665 52.21 -52.98 11.51
CA ILE A 665 52.57 -53.03 10.07
C ILE A 665 52.15 -51.74 9.35
N THR A 666 51.04 -51.15 9.75
CA THR A 666 50.43 -49.94 9.18
C THR A 666 50.63 -48.74 10.11
N SER A 667 50.19 -47.55 9.68
CA SER A 667 50.13 -46.37 10.56
C SER A 667 48.97 -46.51 11.54
N ASN A 668 49.18 -46.14 12.80
CA ASN A 668 48.14 -46.13 13.83
C ASN A 668 46.84 -45.47 13.37
N ASP A 669 45.70 -46.12 13.65
CA ASP A 669 44.38 -45.65 13.27
C ASP A 669 43.74 -44.75 14.34
N PHE A 670 42.97 -43.77 13.90
CA PHE A 670 42.34 -42.80 14.80
C PHE A 670 41.00 -43.34 15.32
N ALA A 671 40.92 -43.62 16.62
CA ALA A 671 39.69 -44.11 17.24
C ALA A 671 38.72 -43.00 17.61
N GLY A 672 39.24 -41.88 18.13
CA GLY A 672 38.43 -40.70 18.46
C GLY A 672 39.17 -39.72 19.36
N GLU A 673 38.62 -38.53 19.53
CA GLU A 673 39.19 -37.51 20.42
C GLU A 673 38.15 -36.99 21.42
N SER A 674 38.62 -36.44 22.53
CA SER A 674 37.76 -35.72 23.47
C SER A 674 38.51 -34.57 24.14
N PHE A 675 37.75 -33.56 24.58
CA PHE A 675 38.30 -32.31 25.10
C PHE A 675 37.83 -32.05 26.53
N LEU A 676 38.73 -31.55 27.38
CA LEU A 676 38.41 -31.16 28.76
C LEU A 676 38.97 -29.76 29.04
N SER A 677 38.09 -28.82 29.38
CA SER A 677 38.49 -27.45 29.73
C SER A 677 39.29 -27.42 31.03
N LEU A 678 40.42 -26.72 31.04
CA LEU A 678 41.23 -26.55 32.26
C LEU A 678 40.47 -25.77 33.35
N ASN A 679 39.59 -24.84 32.95
CA ASN A 679 38.73 -24.10 33.88
C ASN A 679 37.80 -24.99 34.70
N SER A 680 37.43 -26.16 34.18
CA SER A 680 36.54 -27.10 34.86
C SER A 680 37.27 -28.00 35.87
N ILE A 681 38.60 -27.93 35.92
CA ILE A 681 39.43 -28.84 36.72
C ILE A 681 39.47 -28.39 38.19
N PRO A 682 39.19 -29.28 39.15
CA PRO A 682 39.36 -28.99 40.58
C PRO A 682 40.78 -28.54 40.92
N GLY A 683 40.91 -27.48 41.72
CA GLY A 683 42.17 -26.80 42.01
C GLY A 683 42.46 -25.60 41.10
N VAL A 684 41.71 -25.41 40.00
CA VAL A 684 41.89 -24.27 39.09
C VAL A 684 41.02 -23.07 39.48
N LEU A 685 39.71 -23.21 39.27
CA LEU A 685 38.70 -22.24 39.70
C LEU A 685 37.97 -22.71 40.96
N ALA A 686 37.68 -24.00 41.04
CA ALA A 686 37.11 -24.64 42.22
C ALA A 686 38.22 -25.07 43.19
N PRO A 687 37.98 -25.05 44.52
CA PRO A 687 38.96 -25.53 45.49
C PRO A 687 39.23 -27.03 45.32
N LEU A 688 40.48 -27.44 45.52
CA LEU A 688 40.87 -28.84 45.51
C LEU A 688 40.34 -29.55 46.79
N PRO A 689 39.67 -30.70 46.70
CA PRO A 689 39.28 -31.49 47.87
C PRO A 689 40.48 -31.97 48.70
N HIS A 690 40.29 -32.15 50.00
CA HIS A 690 41.34 -32.65 50.91
C HIS A 690 41.76 -34.10 50.61
N ASP A 691 40.87 -34.91 50.05
CA ASP A 691 41.16 -36.26 49.55
C ASP A 691 41.09 -36.26 48.02
N ILE A 692 42.24 -36.44 47.37
CA ILE A 692 42.37 -36.49 45.90
C ILE A 692 41.58 -37.68 45.33
N ASN A 693 41.41 -38.76 46.10
CA ASN A 693 40.61 -39.92 45.66
C ASN A 693 39.11 -39.63 45.64
N ALA A 694 38.67 -38.58 46.34
CA ALA A 694 37.28 -38.10 46.33
C ALA A 694 36.96 -37.23 45.10
N ILE A 695 37.94 -36.96 44.23
CA ILE A 695 37.71 -36.26 42.97
C ILE A 695 36.98 -37.21 42.03
N ASP A 696 35.80 -36.77 41.59
CA ASP A 696 34.98 -37.52 40.65
C ASP A 696 35.71 -37.70 39.31
N ARG A 697 35.54 -38.88 38.72
CA ARG A 697 35.97 -39.12 37.34
C ARG A 697 35.02 -38.42 36.36
N VAL A 698 35.57 -37.96 35.26
CA VAL A 698 34.84 -37.39 34.13
C VAL A 698 34.81 -38.42 33.01
N ASP A 699 33.61 -38.74 32.55
CA ASP A 699 33.39 -39.59 31.38
C ASP A 699 33.26 -38.69 30.15
N LEU A 700 34.29 -38.69 29.30
CA LEU A 700 34.38 -37.93 28.06
C LEU A 700 34.00 -38.82 26.88
N ILE A 701 32.92 -38.46 26.20
CA ILE A 701 32.51 -39.17 24.97
C ILE A 701 33.51 -38.85 23.86
N LEU A 702 34.02 -39.90 23.19
CA LEU A 702 34.90 -39.75 22.05
C LEU A 702 34.11 -39.27 20.83
N MET A 703 34.67 -38.30 20.11
CA MET A 703 34.06 -37.69 18.93
C MET A 703 35.05 -37.64 17.75
N HIS A 704 34.49 -37.58 16.54
CA HIS A 704 35.24 -37.33 15.31
C HIS A 704 34.95 -35.92 14.81
N GLN A 705 35.86 -35.34 14.02
CA GLN A 705 35.55 -34.09 13.32
C GLN A 705 34.71 -34.41 12.08
N GLN A 706 33.43 -34.01 12.06
CA GLN A 706 32.55 -34.31 10.91
C GLN A 706 32.48 -33.16 9.88
N ASN A 707 32.90 -31.95 10.23
CA ASN A 707 32.81 -30.79 9.33
C ASN A 707 34.07 -30.64 8.46
N LYS A 708 34.07 -31.26 7.28
CA LYS A 708 35.13 -31.10 6.25
C LYS A 708 35.21 -29.68 5.69
N GLY A 709 34.15 -28.87 5.82
CA GLY A 709 34.04 -27.49 5.33
C GLY A 709 34.12 -26.43 6.43
N HIS A 710 34.79 -26.71 7.56
CA HIS A 710 34.87 -25.77 8.68
C HIS A 710 35.48 -24.42 8.24
N PRO A 711 34.82 -23.26 8.43
CA PRO A 711 35.28 -21.97 7.93
C PRO A 711 36.70 -21.62 8.39
N ILE A 712 37.02 -21.87 9.66
CA ILE A 712 38.38 -21.63 10.21
C ILE A 712 39.43 -22.51 9.53
N LEU A 713 39.16 -23.81 9.35
CA LEU A 713 40.12 -24.71 8.69
C LEU A 713 40.33 -24.32 7.23
N HIS A 714 39.26 -23.90 6.53
CA HIS A 714 39.36 -23.38 5.18
C HIS A 714 40.20 -22.09 5.13
N THR A 715 40.01 -21.17 6.08
CA THR A 715 40.82 -19.95 6.19
C THR A 715 42.29 -20.26 6.48
N LEU A 716 42.59 -21.21 7.36
CA LEU A 716 43.96 -21.63 7.68
C LEU A 716 44.63 -22.35 6.49
N ASP A 717 43.88 -23.20 5.76
CA ASP A 717 44.39 -23.94 4.61
C ASP A 717 44.83 -23.00 3.47
N ALA A 718 44.18 -21.84 3.34
CA ALA A 718 44.53 -20.81 2.38
C ALA A 718 45.83 -20.04 2.71
N ARG A 719 46.42 -20.24 3.90
CA ARG A 719 47.68 -19.58 4.34
C ARG A 719 48.89 -20.45 4.02
N HIS A 720 49.22 -20.60 2.73
CA HIS A 720 50.26 -21.53 2.28
C HIS A 720 51.67 -21.20 2.80
N GLU A 721 51.98 -19.92 3.02
CA GLU A 721 53.28 -19.47 3.56
C GLU A 721 53.36 -19.56 5.09
N ASP A 722 52.23 -19.76 5.78
CA ASP A 722 52.18 -19.93 7.23
C ASP A 722 52.31 -21.41 7.60
N LYS A 723 53.52 -21.80 7.99
CA LYS A 723 53.81 -23.18 8.38
C LYS A 723 52.96 -23.66 9.56
N VAL A 724 52.64 -22.80 10.53
CA VAL A 724 51.81 -23.16 11.69
C VAL A 724 50.39 -23.49 11.23
N ALA A 725 49.82 -22.66 10.34
CA ALA A 725 48.50 -22.91 9.77
C ALA A 725 48.46 -24.21 8.95
N GLN A 726 49.45 -24.44 8.08
CA GLN A 726 49.51 -25.63 7.23
C GLN A 726 49.72 -26.92 8.03
N ASP A 727 50.64 -26.91 9.01
CA ASP A 727 50.88 -28.06 9.87
C ASP A 727 49.63 -28.39 10.71
N PHE A 728 48.93 -27.36 11.20
CA PHE A 728 47.67 -27.53 11.92
C PHE A 728 46.58 -28.16 11.05
N VAL A 729 46.32 -27.61 9.85
CA VAL A 729 45.31 -28.15 8.92
C VAL A 729 45.65 -29.58 8.52
N LYS A 730 46.92 -29.88 8.28
CA LYS A 730 47.38 -31.25 7.99
C LYS A 730 47.09 -32.20 9.15
N LYS A 731 47.35 -31.80 10.42
CA LYS A 731 47.03 -32.59 11.63
C LYS A 731 45.52 -32.86 11.71
N GLN A 732 44.68 -31.86 11.44
CA GLN A 732 43.21 -32.02 11.47
C GLN A 732 42.66 -32.88 10.31
N ARG A 733 43.23 -32.78 9.11
CA ARG A 733 42.84 -33.61 7.95
C ARG A 733 43.02 -35.11 8.23
N VAL A 734 44.12 -35.51 8.86
CA VAL A 734 44.37 -36.92 9.23
C VAL A 734 43.26 -37.45 10.14
N ARG A 735 42.75 -36.63 11.07
CA ARG A 735 41.65 -36.97 11.98
C ARG A 735 40.27 -37.04 11.33
N THR A 736 40.16 -36.61 10.06
CA THR A 736 38.89 -36.53 9.30
C THR A 736 38.84 -37.56 8.14
N THR A 737 39.97 -38.19 7.81
CA THR A 737 40.10 -39.06 6.61
C THR A 737 40.00 -40.55 6.96
N ASN A 738 40.15 -40.91 8.24
CA ASN A 738 40.11 -42.29 8.74
C ASN A 738 38.74 -42.66 9.37
N SER A 739 37.69 -41.87 9.10
CA SER A 739 36.32 -42.08 9.58
C SER A 739 35.37 -42.46 8.45
#